data_AF-A0A932RU77-F1
#
_entry.id   AF-A0A932RU77-F1
#
_cell.length_a   1.000
_cell.length_b   1.000
_cell.length_c   1.000
_cell.angle_alpha   90.00
_cell.angle_beta   90.00
_cell.angle_gamma   90.00
#
_symmetry.space_group_name_H-M   'P 1'
#
loop_
_entity.id
_entity.type
_entity.pdbx_description
1 polymer ?
#
loop_
_entity_poly.entity_id
_entity_poly.type
_entity_poly.pdbx_seq_one_letter_code
_entity_poly.pdbx_strand_id
1 'polypeptide(L)'
;MTIAWVFPGQGVQHRGMGGQLFDRYPTLCQQADEILGYSVREQCLAGAPPGLTDTRDVQPALFVVTALGWLDRRELTAAPDYLAGHSLGEYTALFAAGCFDFATGVRLVQRRGELMSAARGGGMLAVVDIEPRQSTLLHELLERQHAAGVDVANHNCASQLVLAGPAAALDLVAEEVRRAGLGRCVPLRVSAPFHSRHMAGAAAQFRDFLDGVALTGPRIPVIANVTGLPYPRDGVRELLVRQVDGPVRWWQGMSHLLELGVTELVEVGPGRVLTELWERVRQQPAPPAGPPASPAGPVAAGPIHPESLGCARFRRDYGLRYAYLSGSMFRGIASVELVVRMARAGLLGFFGAGGLSLAEIASALTRLRAALGSPDRFGTNLLATPGDPDHERALVDLYLEHDVRVVEAAGYTQVTPELVRFRFTGAGRGPDGTAVTGRRIVAKVSRPEVAEAFMSPPPRAMLDRLVAGRGLTSAEAAAADLLPIAGDVCVEADSAGHTDAGNPYALLPAMRRLRDELQARWRFADPIRVGAAGGLGSPEAVAAAFLLGADFVVTGSVNQCSPEAGTSVAVKDLLAGLDVQDTGYAPAGDLFEVGARVQVVRKGTLFAARANKLYQLYRQLDGLGELDPRTRQAIEERYFERSLDQVWHQVQEPRSARHSREVDRARHNPKAKMALVFRWYFAHTTQLALAGAPGEQVNYQIHCGPAMGAFNRVVAGTVLEPWPSRHVDAIAELLMSGAAEVLQRSLSCWTGRQAPPTHDRAGG
;
A
#
# COMPACT_ATOMS: atom_id res chain seq x y z
N MET A 1 -27.83 -31.91 -17.80
CA MET A 1 -28.19 -30.51 -18.05
C MET A 1 -27.97 -29.79 -16.74
N THR A 2 -27.19 -28.70 -16.74
CA THR A 2 -26.92 -27.92 -15.53
C THR A 2 -27.94 -26.80 -15.45
N ILE A 3 -28.64 -26.69 -14.34
CA ILE A 3 -29.79 -25.79 -14.16
C ILE A 3 -29.53 -24.80 -13.02
N ALA A 4 -29.83 -23.52 -13.28
CA ALA A 4 -29.80 -22.50 -12.24
C ALA A 4 -31.23 -22.01 -11.95
N TRP A 5 -31.55 -21.83 -10.67
CA TRP A 5 -32.80 -21.17 -10.30
C TRP A 5 -32.51 -19.75 -9.86
N VAL A 6 -33.34 -18.82 -10.33
CA VAL A 6 -33.15 -17.40 -10.05
C VAL A 6 -34.38 -16.75 -9.45
N PHE A 7 -34.13 -15.78 -8.56
CA PHE A 7 -35.17 -15.09 -7.82
C PHE A 7 -35.17 -13.59 -8.15
N PRO A 8 -36.32 -13.01 -8.53
CA PRO A 8 -36.40 -11.61 -8.93
C PRO A 8 -36.28 -10.66 -7.73
N GLY A 9 -35.77 -9.46 -8.02
CA GLY A 9 -35.71 -8.35 -7.07
C GLY A 9 -36.91 -7.41 -7.18
N GLN A 10 -36.87 -6.32 -6.42
CA GLN A 10 -37.90 -5.27 -6.50
C GLN A 10 -38.06 -4.73 -7.93
N GLY A 11 -39.31 -4.54 -8.34
CA GLY A 11 -39.72 -4.10 -9.68
C GLY A 11 -40.71 -5.04 -10.37
N VAL A 12 -40.81 -6.29 -9.91
CA VAL A 12 -41.73 -7.31 -10.48
C VAL A 12 -43.04 -7.47 -9.71
N GLN A 13 -43.17 -6.81 -8.55
CA GLN A 13 -44.36 -6.91 -7.72
C GLN A 13 -45.58 -6.37 -8.46
N HIS A 14 -46.70 -7.08 -8.32
CA HIS A 14 -47.99 -6.71 -8.90
C HIS A 14 -49.12 -7.23 -8.03
N ARG A 15 -50.29 -6.61 -8.14
CA ARG A 15 -51.48 -7.06 -7.43
C ARG A 15 -51.84 -8.49 -7.83
N GLY A 16 -52.11 -9.34 -6.85
CA GLY A 16 -52.42 -10.75 -7.05
C GLY A 16 -51.20 -11.68 -7.04
N MET A 17 -49.98 -11.15 -6.87
CA MET A 17 -48.80 -12.00 -6.72
C MET A 17 -48.93 -12.92 -5.50
N GLY A 18 -48.35 -14.12 -5.57
CA GLY A 18 -48.45 -15.13 -4.51
C GLY A 18 -49.67 -16.04 -4.62
N GLY A 19 -50.78 -15.61 -5.22
CA GLY A 19 -51.92 -16.47 -5.62
C GLY A 19 -52.26 -17.60 -4.64
N GLN A 20 -52.29 -18.84 -5.14
CA GLN A 20 -52.59 -20.06 -4.36
C GLN A 20 -51.48 -20.47 -3.39
N LEU A 21 -50.28 -19.89 -3.46
CA LEU A 21 -49.17 -20.23 -2.56
C LEU A 21 -49.52 -19.88 -1.11
N PHE A 22 -50.27 -18.81 -0.89
CA PHE A 22 -50.70 -18.42 0.45
C PHE A 22 -51.64 -19.45 1.08
N ASP A 23 -52.53 -20.05 0.28
CA ASP A 23 -53.46 -21.09 0.76
C ASP A 23 -52.73 -22.43 1.00
N ARG A 24 -51.66 -22.71 0.25
CA ARG A 24 -50.84 -23.93 0.42
C ARG A 24 -49.89 -23.88 1.62
N TYR A 25 -49.42 -22.69 1.99
CA TYR A 25 -48.45 -22.50 3.08
C TYR A 25 -48.97 -21.58 4.22
N PRO A 26 -50.16 -21.84 4.79
CA PRO A 26 -50.82 -20.92 5.72
C PRO A 26 -50.00 -20.66 6.99
N THR A 27 -49.26 -21.67 7.49
CA THR A 27 -48.40 -21.52 8.68
C THR A 27 -47.23 -20.56 8.45
N LEU A 28 -46.62 -20.58 7.26
CA LEU A 28 -45.54 -19.66 6.92
C LEU A 28 -46.08 -18.25 6.68
N CYS A 29 -47.28 -18.12 6.12
CA CYS A 29 -47.97 -16.83 6.02
C CYS A 29 -48.25 -16.24 7.40
N GLN A 30 -48.80 -17.03 8.32
CA GLN A 30 -49.02 -16.59 9.69
C GLN A 30 -47.70 -16.17 10.37
N GLN A 31 -46.63 -16.94 10.20
CA GLN A 31 -45.32 -16.59 10.76
C GLN A 31 -44.77 -15.28 10.19
N ALA A 32 -44.96 -15.03 8.89
CA ALA A 32 -44.58 -13.76 8.28
C ALA A 32 -45.44 -12.62 8.84
N ASP A 33 -46.76 -12.82 8.96
CA ASP A 33 -47.70 -11.81 9.48
C ASP A 33 -47.38 -11.43 10.93
N GLU A 34 -47.00 -12.40 11.77
CA GLU A 34 -46.56 -12.16 13.16
C GLU A 34 -45.27 -11.32 13.24
N ILE A 35 -44.34 -11.50 12.30
CA ILE A 35 -43.09 -10.73 12.24
C ILE A 35 -43.33 -9.32 11.66
N LEU A 36 -44.16 -9.23 10.63
CA LEU A 36 -44.42 -7.99 9.90
C LEU A 36 -45.43 -7.08 10.61
N GLY A 37 -46.32 -7.66 11.42
CA GLY A 37 -47.40 -6.95 12.11
C GLY A 37 -48.61 -6.65 11.22
N TYR A 38 -48.67 -7.21 10.01
CA TYR A 38 -49.77 -7.07 9.05
C TYR A 38 -49.88 -8.30 8.17
N SER A 39 -51.02 -8.48 7.48
CA SER A 39 -51.17 -9.62 6.57
C SER A 39 -50.48 -9.41 5.23
N VAL A 40 -49.40 -10.17 4.99
CA VAL A 40 -48.67 -10.15 3.71
C VAL A 40 -49.56 -10.63 2.55
N ARG A 41 -50.49 -11.56 2.84
CA ARG A 41 -51.48 -12.05 1.88
C ARG A 41 -52.39 -10.93 1.42
N GLU A 42 -53.03 -10.22 2.36
CA GLU A 42 -53.93 -9.12 2.03
C GLU A 42 -53.21 -8.02 1.26
N GLN A 43 -51.99 -7.71 1.67
CA GLN A 43 -51.15 -6.71 1.00
C GLN A 43 -50.85 -7.09 -0.46
N CYS A 44 -50.56 -8.38 -0.74
CA CYS A 44 -50.29 -8.86 -2.08
C CYS A 44 -51.56 -8.99 -2.96
N LEU A 45 -52.68 -9.45 -2.39
CA LEU A 45 -53.91 -9.75 -3.15
C LEU A 45 -54.84 -8.53 -3.31
N ALA A 46 -54.98 -7.71 -2.25
CA ALA A 46 -56.00 -6.67 -2.15
C ALA A 46 -55.49 -5.23 -2.34
N GLY A 47 -54.17 -4.99 -2.37
CA GLY A 47 -53.57 -3.66 -2.44
C GLY A 47 -54.18 -2.73 -3.52
N ALA A 48 -54.60 -1.53 -3.11
CA ALA A 48 -55.17 -0.53 -4.00
C ALA A 48 -54.15 -0.06 -5.06
N PRO A 49 -54.57 0.22 -6.31
CA PRO A 49 -53.70 0.86 -7.30
C PRO A 49 -53.11 2.17 -6.73
N PRO A 50 -51.81 2.44 -6.92
CA PRO A 50 -50.92 1.84 -7.92
C PRO A 50 -50.24 0.53 -7.48
N GLY A 51 -50.63 -0.08 -6.36
CA GLY A 51 -50.10 -1.36 -5.86
C GLY A 51 -49.05 -1.18 -4.77
N LEU A 52 -48.27 -2.24 -4.53
CA LEU A 52 -47.19 -2.28 -3.55
C LEU A 52 -45.98 -1.46 -4.03
N THR A 53 -45.84 -0.23 -3.53
CA THR A 53 -44.81 0.71 -3.99
C THR A 53 -43.78 1.10 -2.93
N ASP A 54 -44.13 1.02 -1.65
CA ASP A 54 -43.19 1.36 -0.58
C ASP A 54 -42.15 0.25 -0.43
N THR A 55 -40.86 0.59 -0.49
CA THR A 55 -39.76 -0.36 -0.37
C THR A 55 -39.82 -1.18 0.93
N ARG A 56 -40.37 -0.60 2.01
CA ARG A 56 -40.56 -1.28 3.32
C ARG A 56 -41.50 -2.47 3.23
N ASP A 57 -42.46 -2.36 2.34
CA ASP A 57 -43.54 -3.33 2.13
C ASP A 57 -43.22 -4.28 0.97
N VAL A 58 -42.61 -3.75 -0.10
CA VAL A 58 -42.23 -4.52 -1.28
C VAL A 58 -41.21 -5.59 -0.94
N GLN A 59 -40.20 -5.27 -0.13
CA GLN A 59 -39.12 -6.23 0.13
C GLN A 59 -39.59 -7.48 0.90
N PRO A 60 -40.34 -7.35 2.01
CA PRO A 60 -40.90 -8.52 2.69
C PRO A 60 -41.91 -9.29 1.85
N ALA A 61 -42.84 -8.60 1.20
CA ALA A 61 -43.86 -9.25 0.39
C ALA A 61 -43.24 -10.07 -0.76
N LEU A 62 -42.26 -9.51 -1.46
CA LEU A 62 -41.61 -10.20 -2.56
C LEU A 62 -40.81 -11.41 -2.06
N PHE A 63 -40.04 -11.26 -0.98
CA PHE A 63 -39.32 -12.39 -0.35
C PHE A 63 -40.24 -13.52 0.06
N VAL A 64 -41.37 -13.22 0.72
CA VAL A 64 -42.33 -14.25 1.14
C VAL A 64 -42.86 -14.99 -0.08
N VAL A 65 -43.34 -14.27 -1.09
CA VAL A 65 -43.89 -14.88 -2.31
C VAL A 65 -42.87 -15.75 -3.03
N THR A 66 -41.62 -15.29 -3.19
CA THR A 66 -40.56 -16.04 -3.87
C THR A 66 -40.08 -17.23 -3.05
N ALA A 67 -40.00 -17.09 -1.72
CA ALA A 67 -39.65 -18.19 -0.81
C ALA A 67 -40.71 -19.30 -0.81
N LEU A 68 -42.00 -18.95 -0.82
CA LEU A 68 -43.09 -19.93 -0.97
C LEU A 68 -43.03 -20.61 -2.34
N GLY A 69 -42.76 -19.86 -3.41
CA GLY A 69 -42.58 -20.42 -4.75
C GLY A 69 -41.39 -21.39 -4.86
N TRP A 70 -40.31 -21.13 -4.12
CA TRP A 70 -39.18 -22.06 -3.99
C TRP A 70 -39.61 -23.36 -3.31
N LEU A 71 -40.31 -23.27 -2.17
CA LEU A 71 -40.78 -24.43 -1.43
C LEU A 71 -41.72 -25.30 -2.27
N ASP A 72 -42.67 -24.67 -2.96
CA ASP A 72 -43.64 -25.32 -3.84
C ASP A 72 -42.97 -26.10 -4.97
N ARG A 73 -42.01 -25.49 -5.65
CA ARG A 73 -41.29 -26.15 -6.76
C ARG A 73 -40.31 -27.21 -6.30
N ARG A 74 -39.62 -27.02 -5.17
CA ARG A 74 -38.65 -27.99 -4.64
C ARG A 74 -39.30 -29.33 -4.30
N GLU A 75 -40.59 -29.33 -3.97
CA GLU A 75 -41.35 -30.58 -3.75
C GLU A 75 -41.61 -31.37 -5.04
N LEU A 76 -41.53 -30.71 -6.21
CA LEU A 76 -41.97 -31.25 -7.49
C LEU A 76 -40.81 -31.50 -8.48
N THR A 77 -39.61 -31.04 -8.16
CA THR A 77 -38.47 -31.03 -9.10
C THR A 77 -37.15 -31.31 -8.39
N ALA A 78 -36.14 -31.73 -9.15
CA ALA A 78 -34.79 -31.91 -8.63
C ALA A 78 -34.19 -30.58 -8.16
N ALA A 79 -33.29 -30.64 -7.17
CA ALA A 79 -32.58 -29.47 -6.68
C ALA A 79 -31.72 -28.85 -7.80
N PRO A 80 -31.62 -27.51 -7.87
CA PRO A 80 -30.76 -26.85 -8.85
C PRO A 80 -29.28 -27.00 -8.50
N ASP A 81 -28.43 -26.87 -9.53
CA ASP A 81 -26.98 -26.89 -9.36
C ASP A 81 -26.47 -25.55 -8.81
N TYR A 82 -27.14 -24.45 -9.19
CA TYR A 82 -26.79 -23.09 -8.80
C TYR A 82 -28.03 -22.25 -8.47
N LEU A 83 -27.85 -21.30 -7.58
CA LEU A 83 -28.86 -20.29 -7.23
C LEU A 83 -28.32 -18.90 -7.50
N ALA A 84 -29.18 -17.97 -7.89
CA ALA A 84 -28.84 -16.55 -7.94
C ALA A 84 -30.08 -15.71 -7.65
N GLY A 85 -29.90 -14.48 -7.19
CA GLY A 85 -31.05 -13.60 -6.98
C GLY A 85 -30.69 -12.15 -7.21
N HIS A 86 -31.52 -11.44 -7.96
CA HIS A 86 -31.25 -10.05 -8.32
C HIS A 86 -31.63 -9.14 -7.15
N SER A 87 -30.67 -8.39 -6.62
CA SER A 87 -30.87 -7.51 -5.46
C SER A 87 -31.54 -8.27 -4.29
N LEU A 88 -32.77 -7.90 -3.92
CA LEU A 88 -33.57 -8.58 -2.90
C LEU A 88 -33.70 -10.10 -3.13
N GLY A 89 -33.75 -10.55 -4.39
CA GLY A 89 -33.84 -11.97 -4.71
C GLY A 89 -32.69 -12.79 -4.12
N GLU A 90 -31.53 -12.17 -3.87
CA GLU A 90 -30.37 -12.83 -3.26
C GLU A 90 -30.67 -13.39 -1.87
N TYR A 91 -31.56 -12.73 -1.10
CA TYR A 91 -32.02 -13.24 0.19
C TYR A 91 -32.85 -14.51 0.02
N THR A 92 -33.66 -14.61 -1.04
CA THR A 92 -34.38 -15.84 -1.36
C THR A 92 -33.41 -16.94 -1.79
N ALA A 93 -32.38 -16.60 -2.58
CA ALA A 93 -31.35 -17.55 -2.97
C ALA A 93 -30.58 -18.12 -1.75
N LEU A 94 -30.21 -17.26 -0.79
CA LEU A 94 -29.54 -17.69 0.44
C LEU A 94 -30.47 -18.50 1.36
N PHE A 95 -31.76 -18.16 1.44
CA PHE A 95 -32.76 -18.99 2.11
C PHE A 95 -32.87 -20.38 1.46
N ALA A 96 -32.97 -20.42 0.13
CA ALA A 96 -33.05 -21.67 -0.63
C ALA A 96 -31.78 -22.53 -0.47
N ALA A 97 -30.61 -21.90 -0.38
CA ALA A 97 -29.33 -22.55 -0.08
C ALA A 97 -29.18 -22.96 1.40
N GLY A 98 -30.11 -22.56 2.27
CA GLY A 98 -30.13 -22.95 3.67
C GLY A 98 -29.24 -22.16 4.61
N CYS A 99 -28.85 -20.93 4.23
CA CYS A 99 -28.02 -20.05 5.05
C CYS A 99 -28.72 -19.58 6.33
N PHE A 100 -30.06 -19.49 6.30
CA PHE A 100 -30.93 -19.09 7.41
C PHE A 100 -32.35 -19.66 7.22
N ASP A 101 -33.18 -19.63 8.27
CA ASP A 101 -34.58 -20.08 8.22
C ASP A 101 -35.54 -19.00 7.66
N PHE A 102 -36.79 -19.39 7.39
CA PHE A 102 -37.79 -18.51 6.78
C PHE A 102 -38.04 -17.25 7.63
N ALA A 103 -38.26 -17.44 8.93
CA ALA A 103 -38.51 -16.35 9.87
C ALA A 103 -37.36 -15.33 9.91
N THR A 104 -36.11 -15.82 9.91
CA THR A 104 -34.93 -14.97 9.84
C THR A 104 -34.87 -14.24 8.52
N GLY A 105 -35.17 -14.92 7.41
CA GLY A 105 -35.30 -14.30 6.09
C GLY A 105 -36.28 -13.12 6.08
N VAL A 106 -37.48 -13.29 6.65
CA VAL A 106 -38.49 -12.22 6.76
C VAL A 106 -37.95 -11.04 7.57
N ARG A 107 -37.33 -11.28 8.73
CA ARG A 107 -36.72 -10.22 9.56
C ARG A 107 -35.59 -9.49 8.83
N LEU A 108 -34.75 -10.21 8.09
CA LEU A 108 -33.65 -9.63 7.30
C LEU A 108 -34.18 -8.65 6.25
N VAL A 109 -35.17 -9.07 5.46
CA VAL A 109 -35.70 -8.23 4.37
C VAL A 109 -36.61 -7.11 4.87
N GLN A 110 -37.30 -7.29 6.00
CA GLN A 110 -38.02 -6.23 6.70
C GLN A 110 -37.05 -5.13 7.13
N ARG A 111 -35.98 -5.51 7.85
CA ARG A 111 -34.98 -4.56 8.32
C ARG A 111 -34.24 -3.88 7.16
N ARG A 112 -33.89 -4.64 6.12
CA ARG A 112 -33.28 -4.08 4.90
C ARG A 112 -34.22 -3.08 4.21
N GLY A 113 -35.50 -3.42 4.05
CA GLY A 113 -36.51 -2.56 3.46
C GLY A 113 -36.67 -1.24 4.23
N GLU A 114 -36.76 -1.31 5.55
CA GLU A 114 -36.76 -0.14 6.45
C GLU A 114 -35.55 0.75 6.22
N LEU A 115 -34.34 0.21 6.33
CA LEU A 115 -33.10 0.97 6.26
C LEU A 115 -32.90 1.60 4.89
N MET A 116 -33.16 0.86 3.81
CA MET A 116 -33.03 1.39 2.45
C MET A 116 -34.09 2.46 2.17
N SER A 117 -35.33 2.27 2.63
CA SER A 117 -36.40 3.26 2.46
C SER A 117 -36.16 4.57 3.22
N ALA A 118 -35.38 4.53 4.30
CA ALA A 118 -35.12 5.70 5.13
C ALA A 118 -34.17 6.70 4.47
N ALA A 119 -33.38 6.26 3.48
CA ALA A 119 -32.52 7.15 2.71
C ALA A 119 -33.33 8.14 1.85
N ARG A 120 -32.80 9.35 1.68
CA ARG A 120 -33.47 10.46 0.95
C ARG A 120 -32.50 11.15 0.00
N GLY A 121 -33.04 12.04 -0.84
CA GLY A 121 -32.23 13.00 -1.61
C GLY A 121 -31.69 12.49 -2.96
N GLY A 122 -32.20 11.38 -3.48
CA GLY A 122 -31.78 10.84 -4.76
C GLY A 122 -32.79 9.85 -5.35
N GLY A 123 -32.41 9.25 -6.47
CA GLY A 123 -33.23 8.26 -7.17
C GLY A 123 -32.37 7.29 -7.96
N MET A 124 -33.00 6.57 -8.90
CA MET A 124 -32.31 5.67 -9.81
C MET A 124 -32.77 5.88 -11.25
N LEU A 125 -31.85 5.74 -12.20
CA LEU A 125 -32.08 5.93 -13.62
C LEU A 125 -31.59 4.71 -14.40
N ALA A 126 -32.47 3.99 -15.08
CA ALA A 126 -32.06 2.96 -16.02
C ALA A 126 -31.62 3.60 -17.33
N VAL A 127 -30.45 3.21 -17.82
CA VAL A 127 -29.99 3.49 -19.19
C VAL A 127 -30.12 2.18 -19.95
N VAL A 128 -31.03 2.14 -20.92
CA VAL A 128 -31.37 0.97 -21.73
C VAL A 128 -31.04 1.21 -23.19
N ASP A 129 -31.09 0.16 -24.00
CA ASP A 129 -30.84 0.20 -25.44
C ASP A 129 -29.41 0.71 -25.76
N ILE A 130 -28.45 0.41 -24.87
CA ILE A 130 -27.04 0.76 -25.03
C ILE A 130 -26.43 -0.11 -26.12
N GLU A 131 -25.87 0.50 -27.16
CA GLU A 131 -25.17 -0.27 -28.19
C GLU A 131 -23.77 -0.70 -27.71
N PRO A 132 -23.27 -1.88 -28.11
CA PRO A 132 -21.95 -2.36 -27.69
C PRO A 132 -20.80 -1.38 -27.96
N ARG A 133 -20.87 -0.63 -29.07
CA ARG A 133 -19.85 0.38 -29.43
C ARG A 133 -19.90 1.64 -28.56
N GLN A 134 -21.03 1.89 -27.92
CA GLN A 134 -21.29 3.08 -27.09
C GLN A 134 -21.06 2.82 -25.60
N SER A 135 -20.96 1.54 -25.20
CA SER A 135 -20.68 1.13 -23.81
C SER A 135 -19.43 1.79 -23.23
N THR A 136 -18.34 1.88 -24.00
CA THR A 136 -17.11 2.56 -23.57
C THR A 136 -17.32 4.06 -23.32
N LEU A 137 -18.03 4.75 -24.22
CA LEU A 137 -18.32 6.18 -24.09
C LEU A 137 -19.25 6.47 -22.91
N LEU A 138 -20.20 5.56 -22.62
CA LEU A 138 -21.04 5.65 -21.44
C LEU A 138 -20.22 5.45 -20.16
N HIS A 139 -19.28 4.51 -20.14
CA HIS A 139 -18.38 4.34 -19.00
C HIS A 139 -17.49 5.57 -18.77
N GLU A 140 -16.90 6.16 -19.82
CA GLU A 140 -16.12 7.41 -19.71
C GLU A 140 -16.96 8.58 -19.19
N LEU A 141 -18.21 8.69 -19.65
CA LEU A 141 -19.15 9.69 -19.16
C LEU A 141 -19.45 9.49 -17.67
N LEU A 142 -19.67 8.25 -17.25
CA LEU A 142 -19.93 7.93 -15.85
C LEU A 142 -18.70 8.15 -14.98
N GLU A 143 -17.48 7.90 -15.46
CA GLU A 143 -16.24 8.22 -14.74
C GLU A 143 -16.09 9.72 -14.50
N ARG A 144 -16.39 10.57 -15.49
CA ARG A 144 -16.41 12.04 -15.33
C ARG A 144 -17.45 12.48 -14.30
N GLN A 145 -18.61 11.82 -14.29
CA GLN A 145 -19.74 12.14 -13.40
C GLN A 145 -19.68 11.45 -12.03
N HIS A 146 -18.77 10.49 -11.84
CA HIS A 146 -18.48 9.86 -10.55
C HIS A 146 -17.98 10.88 -9.52
N ALA A 147 -17.39 11.99 -10.01
CA ALA A 147 -17.04 13.16 -9.22
C ALA A 147 -18.26 14.00 -8.77
N ALA A 148 -19.41 13.88 -9.45
CA ALA A 148 -20.67 14.55 -9.15
C ALA A 148 -21.65 13.70 -8.31
N GLY A 149 -21.23 12.53 -7.83
CA GLY A 149 -22.00 11.69 -6.90
C GLY A 149 -23.00 10.72 -7.55
N VAL A 150 -22.81 10.34 -8.82
CA VAL A 150 -23.58 9.27 -9.49
C VAL A 150 -22.78 7.98 -9.51
N ASP A 151 -23.39 6.89 -9.05
CA ASP A 151 -22.83 5.54 -9.05
C ASP A 151 -23.58 4.64 -10.03
N VAL A 152 -22.92 3.58 -10.52
CA VAL A 152 -23.62 2.48 -11.18
C VAL A 152 -24.14 1.53 -10.10
N ALA A 153 -25.46 1.42 -10.00
CA ALA A 153 -26.16 0.57 -9.03
C ALA A 153 -26.38 -0.85 -9.55
N ASN A 154 -26.64 -1.02 -10.86
CA ASN A 154 -26.80 -2.33 -11.46
C ASN A 154 -26.13 -2.42 -12.83
N HIS A 155 -25.40 -3.51 -13.06
CA HIS A 155 -24.98 -3.96 -14.37
C HIS A 155 -25.88 -5.15 -14.75
N ASN A 156 -26.99 -4.90 -15.47
CA ASN A 156 -27.97 -5.95 -15.73
C ASN A 156 -27.64 -6.79 -16.96
N CYS A 157 -27.25 -6.15 -18.06
CA CYS A 157 -26.71 -6.78 -19.26
C CYS A 157 -25.93 -5.74 -20.08
N ALA A 158 -25.32 -6.17 -21.18
CA ALA A 158 -24.56 -5.29 -22.08
C ALA A 158 -25.33 -4.03 -22.52
N SER A 159 -26.64 -4.15 -22.72
CA SER A 159 -27.50 -3.07 -23.19
C SER A 159 -28.28 -2.35 -22.08
N GLN A 160 -28.04 -2.66 -20.80
CA GLN A 160 -28.79 -2.07 -19.69
C GLN A 160 -27.95 -1.90 -18.40
N LEU A 161 -27.82 -0.64 -17.97
CA LEU A 161 -27.27 -0.24 -16.68
C LEU A 161 -28.31 0.50 -15.84
N VAL A 162 -28.14 0.51 -14.53
CA VAL A 162 -28.92 1.38 -13.63
C VAL A 162 -27.96 2.25 -12.84
N LEU A 163 -28.23 3.54 -12.84
CA LEU A 163 -27.48 4.57 -12.14
C LEU A 163 -28.22 4.99 -10.88
N ALA A 164 -27.50 5.42 -9.86
CA ALA A 164 -28.05 5.89 -8.59
C ALA A 164 -27.30 7.13 -8.12
N GLY A 165 -28.02 8.14 -7.65
CA GLY A 165 -27.43 9.38 -7.17
C GLY A 165 -28.47 10.49 -6.92
N PRO A 166 -28.01 11.72 -6.64
CA PRO A 166 -28.89 12.88 -6.48
C PRO A 166 -29.74 13.11 -7.74
N ALA A 167 -31.00 13.49 -7.57
CA ALA A 167 -31.94 13.66 -8.69
C ALA A 167 -31.40 14.63 -9.76
N ALA A 168 -30.89 15.78 -9.34
CA ALA A 168 -30.30 16.78 -10.25
C ALA A 168 -29.09 16.23 -11.03
N ALA A 169 -28.26 15.40 -10.40
CA ALA A 169 -27.11 14.79 -11.07
C ALA A 169 -27.56 13.72 -12.09
N LEU A 170 -28.58 12.94 -11.75
CA LEU A 170 -29.18 11.98 -12.68
C LEU A 170 -29.85 12.66 -13.88
N ASP A 171 -30.49 13.82 -13.68
CA ASP A 171 -31.10 14.60 -14.77
C ASP A 171 -30.03 15.09 -15.77
N LEU A 172 -28.89 15.57 -15.26
CA LEU A 172 -27.74 15.98 -16.08
C LEU A 172 -27.16 14.80 -16.86
N VAL A 173 -26.98 13.65 -16.20
CA VAL A 173 -26.53 12.43 -16.87
C VAL A 173 -27.54 12.01 -17.95
N ALA A 174 -28.84 12.07 -17.66
CA ALA A 174 -29.88 11.70 -18.61
C ALA A 174 -29.92 12.61 -19.83
N GLU A 175 -29.65 13.91 -19.67
CA GLU A 175 -29.53 14.86 -20.77
C GLU A 175 -28.30 14.55 -21.63
N GLU A 176 -27.16 14.28 -20.99
CA GLU A 176 -25.91 14.00 -21.69
C GLU A 176 -25.95 12.67 -22.45
N VAL A 177 -26.54 11.61 -21.86
CA VAL A 177 -26.76 10.32 -22.56
C VAL A 177 -27.66 10.54 -23.78
N ARG A 178 -28.74 11.34 -23.66
CA ARG A 178 -29.62 11.67 -24.79
C ARG A 178 -28.87 12.47 -25.86
N ARG A 179 -28.10 13.48 -25.47
CA ARG A 179 -27.33 14.34 -26.38
C ARG A 179 -26.26 13.59 -27.14
N ALA A 180 -25.58 12.66 -26.48
CA ALA A 180 -24.54 11.82 -27.06
C ALA A 180 -25.09 10.56 -27.76
N GLY A 181 -26.40 10.32 -27.71
CA GLY A 181 -27.05 9.17 -28.33
C GLY A 181 -26.62 7.82 -27.75
N LEU A 182 -26.25 7.76 -26.47
CA LEU A 182 -25.65 6.57 -25.83
C LEU A 182 -26.66 5.52 -25.35
N GLY A 183 -27.96 5.84 -25.44
CA GLY A 183 -29.04 4.98 -24.99
C GLY A 183 -30.27 5.80 -24.54
N ARG A 184 -31.29 5.10 -24.08
CA ARG A 184 -32.53 5.69 -23.58
C ARG A 184 -32.56 5.68 -22.05
N CYS A 185 -32.87 6.82 -21.46
CA CYS A 185 -32.96 6.98 -20.01
C CYS A 185 -34.41 6.79 -19.51
N VAL A 186 -34.58 5.96 -18.48
CA VAL A 186 -35.86 5.65 -17.86
C VAL A 186 -35.72 5.81 -16.34
N PRO A 187 -36.33 6.85 -15.74
CA PRO A 187 -36.35 7.00 -14.29
C PRO A 187 -37.07 5.83 -13.63
N LEU A 188 -36.46 5.25 -12.59
CA LEU A 188 -37.07 4.16 -11.83
C LEU A 188 -37.91 4.72 -10.69
N ARG A 189 -39.06 4.09 -10.45
CA ARG A 189 -40.00 4.48 -9.38
C ARG A 189 -39.52 3.97 -8.01
N VAL A 190 -38.44 4.56 -7.52
CA VAL A 190 -37.86 4.28 -6.21
C VAL A 190 -37.58 5.58 -5.47
N SER A 191 -37.63 5.54 -4.13
CA SER A 191 -37.52 6.71 -3.27
C SER A 191 -36.08 7.10 -2.91
N ALA A 192 -35.10 6.29 -3.29
CA ALA A 192 -33.71 6.45 -2.90
C ALA A 192 -32.71 5.85 -3.90
N PRO A 193 -31.44 6.31 -3.87
CA PRO A 193 -30.36 5.82 -4.72
C PRO A 193 -29.78 4.49 -4.19
N PHE A 194 -30.51 3.38 -4.34
CA PHE A 194 -30.09 2.07 -3.84
C PHE A 194 -28.80 1.56 -4.50
N HIS A 195 -28.07 0.66 -3.81
CA HIS A 195 -26.85 0.02 -4.32
C HIS A 195 -25.76 1.04 -4.71
N SER A 196 -25.61 2.09 -3.91
CA SER A 196 -24.65 3.18 -4.14
C SER A 196 -24.04 3.68 -2.84
N ARG A 197 -23.02 4.55 -2.94
CA ARG A 197 -22.37 5.19 -1.79
C ARG A 197 -23.36 5.89 -0.85
N HIS A 198 -24.49 6.34 -1.39
CA HIS A 198 -25.54 7.03 -0.64
C HIS A 198 -26.28 6.11 0.34
N MET A 199 -26.12 4.78 0.19
CA MET A 199 -26.64 3.78 1.13
C MET A 199 -25.64 3.39 2.22
N ALA A 200 -24.45 3.99 2.29
CA ALA A 200 -23.43 3.61 3.28
C ALA A 200 -23.95 3.64 4.73
N GLY A 201 -24.78 4.64 5.08
CA GLY A 201 -25.42 4.72 6.39
C GLY A 201 -26.44 3.60 6.65
N ALA A 202 -27.18 3.17 5.63
CA ALA A 202 -28.08 2.02 5.70
C ALA A 202 -27.29 0.70 5.81
N ALA A 203 -26.19 0.57 5.08
CA ALA A 203 -25.30 -0.59 5.14
C ALA A 203 -24.66 -0.75 6.53
N ALA A 204 -24.25 0.36 7.17
CA ALA A 204 -23.73 0.35 8.53
C ALA A 204 -24.79 -0.14 9.53
N GLN A 205 -26.00 0.41 9.51
CA GLN A 205 -27.08 -0.03 10.40
C GLN A 205 -27.52 -1.48 10.12
N PHE A 206 -27.42 -1.93 8.87
CA PHE A 206 -27.73 -3.31 8.51
C PHE A 206 -26.65 -4.28 9.01
N ARG A 207 -25.38 -3.85 9.03
CA ARG A 207 -24.28 -4.61 9.66
C ARG A 207 -24.54 -4.84 11.14
N ASP A 208 -24.90 -3.78 11.87
CA ASP A 208 -25.17 -3.87 13.31
C ASP A 208 -26.33 -4.83 13.60
N PHE A 209 -27.40 -4.77 12.78
CA PHE A 209 -28.51 -5.70 12.88
C PHE A 209 -28.08 -7.14 12.58
N LEU A 210 -27.25 -7.32 11.55
CA LEU A 210 -26.78 -8.63 11.16
C LEU A 210 -25.99 -9.29 12.29
N ASP A 211 -25.19 -8.58 13.09
CA ASP A 211 -24.34 -9.17 14.13
C ASP A 211 -25.10 -10.08 15.13
N GLY A 212 -26.39 -9.84 15.34
CA GLY A 212 -27.28 -10.70 16.15
C GLY A 212 -27.90 -11.88 15.40
N VAL A 213 -27.63 -12.05 14.11
CA VAL A 213 -28.22 -13.06 13.22
C VAL A 213 -27.23 -14.19 12.95
N ALA A 214 -27.66 -15.42 13.22
CA ALA A 214 -26.93 -16.63 12.84
C ALA A 214 -27.04 -16.86 11.32
N LEU A 215 -25.90 -16.85 10.64
CA LEU A 215 -25.81 -17.12 9.21
C LEU A 215 -24.84 -18.28 8.99
N THR A 216 -25.20 -19.19 8.09
CA THR A 216 -24.37 -20.34 7.70
C THR A 216 -24.01 -20.26 6.21
N GLY A 217 -22.96 -20.97 5.81
CA GLY A 217 -22.54 -21.05 4.42
C GLY A 217 -23.59 -21.74 3.52
N PRO A 218 -23.69 -21.35 2.23
CA PRO A 218 -24.69 -21.91 1.32
C PRO A 218 -24.42 -23.39 1.02
N ARG A 219 -25.46 -24.23 1.11
CA ARG A 219 -25.38 -25.66 0.75
C ARG A 219 -25.48 -25.90 -0.76
N ILE A 220 -26.19 -25.03 -1.46
CA ILE A 220 -26.23 -24.95 -2.93
C ILE A 220 -25.49 -23.67 -3.30
N PRO A 221 -24.50 -23.69 -4.23
CA PRO A 221 -23.76 -22.50 -4.61
C PRO A 221 -24.68 -21.33 -5.01
N VAL A 222 -24.51 -20.18 -4.36
CA VAL A 222 -25.28 -18.95 -4.63
C VAL A 222 -24.36 -17.94 -5.28
N ILE A 223 -24.74 -17.32 -6.41
CA ILE A 223 -23.98 -16.22 -7.02
C ILE A 223 -24.25 -14.92 -6.26
N ALA A 224 -23.19 -14.30 -5.75
CA ALA A 224 -23.27 -13.06 -4.99
C ALA A 224 -23.37 -11.85 -5.91
N ASN A 225 -24.28 -10.92 -5.61
CA ASN A 225 -24.53 -9.74 -6.45
C ASN A 225 -23.31 -8.81 -6.53
N VAL A 226 -22.57 -8.63 -5.45
CA VAL A 226 -21.46 -7.66 -5.40
C VAL A 226 -20.19 -8.13 -6.10
N THR A 227 -19.98 -9.45 -6.21
CA THR A 227 -18.80 -10.04 -6.86
C THR A 227 -19.12 -10.61 -8.24
N GLY A 228 -20.36 -11.03 -8.50
CA GLY A 228 -20.72 -11.82 -9.67
C GLY A 228 -20.20 -13.26 -9.63
N LEU A 229 -19.75 -13.73 -8.46
CA LEU A 229 -19.15 -15.06 -8.26
C LEU A 229 -19.87 -15.81 -7.11
N PRO A 230 -19.71 -17.14 -7.00
CA PRO A 230 -20.29 -17.89 -5.90
C PRO A 230 -19.86 -17.36 -4.53
N TYR A 231 -20.80 -17.36 -3.57
CA TYR A 231 -20.52 -17.08 -2.17
C TYR A 231 -19.45 -18.05 -1.65
N PRO A 232 -18.42 -17.56 -0.93
CA PRO A 232 -17.57 -18.43 -0.12
C PRO A 232 -18.37 -19.10 1.01
N ARG A 233 -17.84 -20.19 1.57
CA ARG A 233 -18.46 -20.86 2.74
C ARG A 233 -18.59 -19.91 3.94
N ASP A 234 -17.56 -19.10 4.16
CA ASP A 234 -17.53 -18.05 5.18
C ASP A 234 -17.58 -16.68 4.51
N GLY A 235 -18.32 -15.72 5.06
CA GLY A 235 -18.39 -14.34 4.52
C GLY A 235 -19.75 -13.91 3.98
N VAL A 236 -20.81 -14.72 4.16
CA VAL A 236 -22.19 -14.37 3.76
C VAL A 236 -22.62 -13.01 4.35
N ARG A 237 -22.32 -12.79 5.63
CA ARG A 237 -22.57 -11.54 6.36
C ARG A 237 -21.95 -10.33 5.65
N GLU A 238 -20.67 -10.41 5.33
CA GLU A 238 -19.93 -9.28 4.77
C GLU A 238 -20.44 -8.90 3.39
N LEU A 239 -20.71 -9.90 2.54
CA LEU A 239 -21.24 -9.65 1.20
C LEU A 239 -22.68 -9.13 1.23
N LEU A 240 -23.53 -9.56 2.19
CA LEU A 240 -24.88 -9.00 2.39
C LEU A 240 -24.85 -7.53 2.84
N VAL A 241 -23.89 -7.14 3.69
CA VAL A 241 -23.71 -5.73 4.06
C VAL A 241 -23.28 -4.92 2.84
N ARG A 242 -22.23 -5.39 2.13
CA ARG A 242 -21.72 -4.73 0.92
C ARG A 242 -22.76 -4.67 -0.20
N GLN A 243 -23.74 -5.56 -0.22
CA GLN A 243 -24.82 -5.54 -1.20
C GLN A 243 -25.70 -4.30 -1.05
N VAL A 244 -25.83 -3.73 0.15
CA VAL A 244 -26.70 -2.56 0.39
C VAL A 244 -26.15 -1.30 -0.30
N ASP A 245 -24.84 -1.08 -0.26
CA ASP A 245 -24.16 0.10 -0.79
C ASP A 245 -23.24 -0.16 -2.00
N GLY A 246 -23.10 -1.42 -2.41
CA GLY A 246 -22.36 -1.83 -3.59
C GLY A 246 -23.24 -2.21 -4.79
N PRO A 247 -22.66 -2.24 -6.00
CA PRO A 247 -23.40 -2.52 -7.23
C PRO A 247 -23.85 -3.98 -7.34
N VAL A 248 -25.00 -4.19 -7.98
CA VAL A 248 -25.50 -5.49 -8.41
C VAL A 248 -24.89 -5.84 -9.77
N ARG A 249 -23.94 -6.78 -9.77
CA ARG A 249 -23.21 -7.30 -10.95
C ARG A 249 -23.95 -8.48 -11.61
N TRP A 250 -25.20 -8.27 -11.99
CA TRP A 250 -26.05 -9.32 -12.54
C TRP A 250 -25.53 -9.88 -13.86
N TRP A 251 -25.08 -9.00 -14.77
CA TRP A 251 -24.51 -9.39 -16.06
C TRP A 251 -23.32 -10.33 -15.89
N GLN A 252 -22.40 -10.00 -14.98
CA GLN A 252 -21.24 -10.84 -14.66
C GLN A 252 -21.67 -12.15 -14.01
N GLY A 253 -22.58 -12.11 -13.03
CA GLY A 253 -23.07 -13.31 -12.36
C GLY A 253 -23.74 -14.31 -13.31
N MET A 254 -24.58 -13.83 -14.22
CA MET A 254 -25.21 -14.68 -15.23
C MET A 254 -24.19 -15.21 -16.25
N SER A 255 -23.21 -14.41 -16.63
CA SER A 255 -22.14 -14.85 -17.54
C SER A 255 -21.28 -15.93 -16.91
N HIS A 256 -21.02 -15.83 -15.61
CA HIS A 256 -20.32 -16.86 -14.87
C HIS A 256 -21.13 -18.17 -14.79
N LEU A 257 -22.46 -18.11 -14.67
CA LEU A 257 -23.28 -19.32 -14.79
C LEU A 257 -23.18 -19.97 -16.18
N LEU A 258 -23.10 -19.17 -17.25
CA LEU A 258 -22.84 -19.71 -18.61
C LEU A 258 -21.48 -20.42 -18.68
N GLU A 259 -20.44 -19.83 -18.09
CA GLU A 259 -19.09 -20.43 -18.01
C GLU A 259 -19.09 -21.75 -17.23
N LEU A 260 -19.91 -21.86 -16.18
CA LEU A 260 -20.12 -23.08 -15.39
C LEU A 260 -21.00 -24.13 -16.11
N GLY A 261 -21.38 -23.87 -17.37
CA GLY A 261 -22.14 -24.79 -18.20
C GLY A 261 -23.63 -24.82 -17.90
N VAL A 262 -24.18 -23.80 -17.22
CA VAL A 262 -25.63 -23.66 -17.03
C VAL A 262 -26.29 -23.41 -18.38
N THR A 263 -27.17 -24.32 -18.77
CA THR A 263 -27.90 -24.25 -20.05
C THR A 263 -29.35 -23.85 -19.88
N GLU A 264 -29.89 -23.95 -18.67
CA GLU A 264 -31.30 -23.69 -18.36
C GLU A 264 -31.42 -22.84 -17.09
N LEU A 265 -32.32 -21.86 -17.13
CA LEU A 265 -32.60 -20.96 -16.03
C LEU A 265 -34.10 -20.99 -15.71
N VAL A 266 -34.43 -21.23 -14.44
CA VAL A 266 -35.81 -21.24 -13.92
C VAL A 266 -36.00 -20.03 -13.03
N GLU A 267 -36.81 -19.09 -13.47
CA GLU A 267 -37.20 -17.93 -12.65
C GLU A 267 -38.34 -18.33 -11.71
N VAL A 268 -38.10 -18.16 -10.41
CA VAL A 268 -39.05 -18.48 -9.34
C VAL A 268 -39.48 -17.20 -8.65
N GLY A 269 -40.69 -16.76 -8.97
CA GLY A 269 -41.25 -15.52 -8.46
C GLY A 269 -42.27 -14.91 -9.42
N PRO A 270 -42.82 -13.73 -9.09
CA PRO A 270 -43.65 -12.97 -10.01
C PRO A 270 -42.83 -12.40 -11.17
N GLY A 271 -43.39 -12.41 -12.37
CA GLY A 271 -42.77 -11.85 -13.58
C GLY A 271 -41.89 -12.83 -14.36
N ARG A 272 -41.17 -12.31 -15.37
CA ARG A 272 -40.24 -13.03 -16.25
C ARG A 272 -38.98 -12.23 -16.59
N VAL A 273 -38.68 -11.21 -15.78
CA VAL A 273 -37.65 -10.20 -16.10
C VAL A 273 -36.26 -10.82 -16.10
N LEU A 274 -35.99 -11.76 -15.19
CA LEU A 274 -34.66 -12.39 -15.13
C LEU A 274 -34.43 -13.35 -16.29
N THR A 275 -35.49 -14.01 -16.76
CA THR A 275 -35.45 -14.87 -17.96
C THR A 275 -35.17 -14.04 -19.21
N GLU A 276 -35.77 -12.86 -19.34
CA GLU A 276 -35.48 -11.93 -20.45
C GLU A 276 -34.05 -11.38 -20.38
N LEU A 277 -33.57 -11.02 -19.19
CA LEU A 277 -32.18 -10.60 -18.99
C LEU A 277 -31.20 -11.74 -19.31
N TRP A 278 -31.51 -12.97 -18.91
CA TRP A 278 -30.72 -14.16 -19.21
C TRP A 278 -30.51 -14.35 -20.71
N GLU A 279 -31.57 -14.23 -21.52
CA GLU A 279 -31.45 -14.34 -22.98
C GLU A 279 -30.56 -13.24 -23.57
N ARG A 280 -30.60 -12.02 -23.03
CA ARG A 280 -29.67 -10.94 -23.45
C ARG A 280 -28.23 -11.25 -23.05
N VAL A 281 -28.01 -11.78 -21.84
CA VAL A 281 -26.68 -12.20 -21.39
C VAL A 281 -26.15 -13.38 -22.21
N ARG A 282 -26.99 -14.32 -22.64
CA ARG A 282 -26.58 -15.41 -23.54
C ARG A 282 -26.10 -14.91 -24.89
N GLN A 283 -26.77 -13.90 -25.44
CA GLN A 283 -26.39 -13.30 -26.72
C GLN A 283 -25.13 -12.44 -26.61
N GLN A 284 -24.97 -11.76 -25.47
CA GLN A 284 -23.82 -10.91 -25.19
C GLN A 284 -23.33 -11.17 -23.76
N PRO A 285 -22.56 -12.26 -23.55
CA PRO A 285 -21.98 -12.54 -22.25
C PRO A 285 -21.08 -11.39 -21.82
N ALA A 286 -21.03 -11.16 -20.52
CA ALA A 286 -20.05 -10.26 -19.96
C ALA A 286 -18.66 -10.79 -20.34
N PRO A 287 -17.71 -9.89 -20.65
CA PRO A 287 -16.32 -10.31 -20.70
C PRO A 287 -15.99 -11.04 -19.39
N PRO A 288 -15.27 -12.17 -19.44
CA PRO A 288 -15.03 -13.02 -18.29
C PRO A 288 -14.57 -12.19 -17.11
N ALA A 289 -15.22 -12.40 -15.96
CA ALA A 289 -14.87 -11.68 -14.75
C ALA A 289 -13.42 -12.02 -14.41
N GLY A 290 -12.53 -11.04 -14.53
CA GLY A 290 -11.21 -11.15 -13.91
C GLY A 290 -11.37 -11.48 -12.42
N PRO A 291 -10.38 -12.16 -11.80
CA PRO A 291 -10.43 -12.48 -10.37
C PRO A 291 -10.78 -11.24 -9.52
N PRO A 292 -11.38 -11.41 -8.32
CA PRO A 292 -11.79 -10.31 -7.46
C PRO A 292 -10.62 -9.34 -7.32
N ALA A 293 -10.90 -8.04 -7.50
CA ALA A 293 -9.88 -7.02 -7.72
C ALA A 293 -8.68 -7.13 -6.76
N SER A 294 -7.62 -7.71 -7.30
CA SER A 294 -6.25 -7.25 -7.27
C SER A 294 -5.59 -7.64 -8.59
N PRO A 295 -4.73 -6.78 -9.12
CA PRO A 295 -5.03 -5.73 -10.09
C PRO A 295 -5.39 -6.26 -11.50
N ALA A 296 -5.93 -5.38 -12.35
CA ALA A 296 -6.25 -5.55 -13.78
C ALA A 296 -5.59 -6.75 -14.52
N GLY A 297 -6.41 -7.66 -15.06
CA GLY A 297 -6.02 -8.52 -16.18
C GLY A 297 -5.85 -7.70 -17.46
N PRO A 298 -5.11 -8.20 -18.47
CA PRO A 298 -4.35 -7.38 -19.39
C PRO A 298 -5.29 -6.53 -20.25
N VAL A 299 -5.42 -5.26 -19.87
CA VAL A 299 -5.39 -4.17 -20.85
C VAL A 299 -4.27 -4.57 -21.79
N ALA A 300 -4.54 -4.71 -23.09
CA ALA A 300 -3.48 -4.96 -24.07
C ALA A 300 -2.31 -4.06 -23.69
N ALA A 301 -1.22 -4.64 -23.18
CA ALA A 301 -0.34 -3.90 -22.29
C ALA A 301 0.09 -2.65 -23.02
N GLY A 302 -0.47 -1.51 -22.61
CA GLY A 302 -0.05 -0.23 -23.09
C GLY A 302 1.44 -0.12 -22.76
N PRO A 303 2.17 0.75 -23.47
CA PRO A 303 3.57 1.00 -23.13
C PRO A 303 3.71 1.17 -21.61
N ILE A 304 4.56 0.35 -21.00
CA ILE A 304 4.92 0.51 -19.59
C ILE A 304 5.75 1.79 -19.53
N HIS A 305 5.21 2.80 -18.85
CA HIS A 305 5.88 4.07 -18.63
C HIS A 305 6.57 4.07 -17.26
N PRO A 306 7.69 4.78 -17.09
CA PRO A 306 8.36 4.86 -15.78
C PRO A 306 7.46 5.47 -14.70
N GLU A 307 6.56 6.40 -15.05
CA GLU A 307 5.55 6.97 -14.17
C GLU A 307 4.45 5.96 -13.75
N SER A 308 4.36 4.80 -14.41
CA SER A 308 3.43 3.73 -14.04
C SER A 308 4.01 2.74 -13.01
N LEU A 309 5.33 2.73 -12.83
CA LEU A 309 6.00 1.82 -11.90
C LEU A 309 5.76 2.20 -10.45
N GLY A 310 5.48 1.20 -9.61
CA GLY A 310 5.17 1.38 -8.19
C GLY A 310 3.79 1.99 -7.91
N CYS A 311 3.56 2.35 -6.66
CA CYS A 311 2.28 2.79 -6.14
C CYS A 311 1.94 4.23 -6.57
N ALA A 312 0.85 4.39 -7.33
CA ALA A 312 0.36 5.71 -7.75
C ALA A 312 -0.03 6.61 -6.57
N ARG A 313 -0.53 6.01 -5.49
CA ARG A 313 -0.85 6.74 -4.26
C ARG A 313 0.41 7.25 -3.56
N PHE A 314 1.47 6.45 -3.48
CA PHE A 314 2.77 6.90 -2.95
C PHE A 314 3.26 8.15 -3.70
N ARG A 315 3.23 8.12 -5.03
CA ARG A 315 3.59 9.29 -5.85
C ARG A 315 2.72 10.50 -5.53
N ARG A 316 1.41 10.33 -5.39
CA ARG A 316 0.48 11.41 -5.07
C ARG A 316 0.72 12.01 -3.69
N ASP A 317 0.91 11.17 -2.68
CA ASP A 317 1.05 11.56 -1.28
C ASP A 317 2.35 12.34 -1.03
N TYR A 318 3.39 12.07 -1.82
CA TYR A 318 4.70 12.74 -1.76
C TYR A 318 4.93 13.75 -2.90
N GLY A 319 3.97 13.93 -3.82
CA GLY A 319 4.09 14.85 -4.96
C GLY A 319 5.20 14.47 -5.96
N LEU A 320 5.36 13.18 -6.25
CA LEU A 320 6.47 12.64 -7.04
C LEU A 320 6.08 12.28 -8.48
N ARG A 321 7.01 12.47 -9.41
CA ARG A 321 6.95 11.93 -10.78
C ARG A 321 7.15 10.41 -10.79
N TYR A 322 8.11 9.92 -10.02
CA TYR A 322 8.43 8.49 -9.91
C TYR A 322 8.26 7.97 -8.49
N ALA A 323 7.95 6.68 -8.36
CA ALA A 323 7.99 5.98 -7.08
C ALA A 323 9.45 5.64 -6.71
N TYR A 324 10.28 6.68 -6.64
CA TYR A 324 11.72 6.61 -6.50
C TYR A 324 12.21 7.63 -5.47
N LEU A 325 13.08 7.20 -4.58
CA LEU A 325 13.71 8.00 -3.55
C LEU A 325 15.24 7.90 -3.64
N SER A 326 15.93 8.97 -3.23
CA SER A 326 17.34 8.85 -2.83
C SER A 326 17.42 8.74 -1.30
N GLY A 327 17.96 7.62 -0.82
CA GLY A 327 18.14 7.36 0.61
C GLY A 327 19.22 8.26 1.21
N SER A 328 19.18 8.44 2.52
CA SER A 328 20.19 9.26 3.18
C SER A 328 21.58 8.61 3.18
N MET A 329 22.60 9.45 3.19
CA MET A 329 23.99 9.07 3.33
C MET A 329 24.62 10.01 4.37
N PHE A 330 25.13 9.42 5.45
CA PHE A 330 25.57 10.11 6.67
C PHE A 330 26.53 11.29 6.43
N ARG A 331 26.63 12.18 7.41
CA ARG A 331 27.55 13.33 7.42
C ARG A 331 27.39 14.27 6.23
N GLY A 332 26.15 14.43 5.76
CA GLY A 332 25.84 15.32 4.64
C GLY A 332 26.34 14.83 3.28
N ILE A 333 26.72 13.55 3.14
CA ILE A 333 27.01 12.97 1.82
C ILE A 333 25.75 13.06 0.95
N ALA A 334 24.58 12.72 1.52
CA ALA A 334 23.31 13.15 0.96
C ALA A 334 23.11 14.63 1.32
N SER A 335 23.69 15.48 0.48
CA SER A 335 23.85 16.91 0.72
C SER A 335 22.55 17.70 0.52
N VAL A 336 22.59 18.99 0.87
CA VAL A 336 21.50 19.92 0.54
C VAL A 336 21.32 20.01 -0.98
N GLU A 337 22.42 20.08 -1.73
CA GLU A 337 22.44 20.18 -3.19
C GLU A 337 21.76 18.97 -3.84
N LEU A 338 22.03 17.77 -3.32
CA LEU A 338 21.46 16.51 -3.81
C LEU A 338 19.95 16.50 -3.60
N VAL A 339 19.50 16.82 -2.39
CA VAL A 339 18.08 16.86 -2.04
C VAL A 339 17.34 17.93 -2.85
N VAL A 340 17.94 19.11 -3.04
CA VAL A 340 17.37 20.17 -3.88
C VAL A 340 17.25 19.74 -5.34
N ARG A 341 18.26 19.05 -5.89
CA ARG A 341 18.23 18.55 -7.26
C ARG A 341 17.11 17.52 -7.45
N MET A 342 16.98 16.56 -6.54
CA MET A 342 15.89 15.58 -6.54
C MET A 342 14.51 16.27 -6.48
N ALA A 343 14.32 17.19 -5.53
CA ALA A 343 13.04 17.89 -5.34
C ALA A 343 12.63 18.76 -6.54
N ARG A 344 13.60 19.31 -7.28
CA ARG A 344 13.34 20.08 -8.51
C ARG A 344 12.96 19.19 -9.70
N ALA A 345 13.41 17.93 -9.70
CA ALA A 345 13.03 16.93 -10.69
C ALA A 345 11.69 16.23 -10.37
N GLY A 346 10.99 16.65 -9.31
CA GLY A 346 9.76 15.98 -8.85
C GLY A 346 10.04 14.63 -8.19
N LEU A 347 11.19 14.48 -7.52
CA LEU A 347 11.58 13.29 -6.76
C LEU A 347 11.83 13.68 -5.30
N LEU A 348 11.99 12.69 -4.42
CA LEU A 348 12.27 12.92 -3.00
C LEU A 348 13.64 12.39 -2.62
N GLY A 349 14.40 13.20 -1.88
CA GLY A 349 15.68 12.83 -1.30
C GLY A 349 15.71 13.10 0.20
N PHE A 350 16.49 12.30 0.91
CA PHE A 350 16.68 12.42 2.35
C PHE A 350 18.04 13.02 2.68
N PHE A 351 18.04 14.15 3.37
CA PHE A 351 19.27 14.78 3.86
C PHE A 351 20.00 13.88 4.87
N GLY A 352 21.31 13.77 4.71
CA GLY A 352 22.20 12.92 5.50
C GLY A 352 22.55 13.46 6.89
N ALA A 353 21.57 13.57 7.79
CA ALA A 353 21.77 14.16 9.12
C ALA A 353 22.67 13.32 10.06
N GLY A 354 22.74 12.00 9.88
CA GLY A 354 23.49 11.12 10.76
C GLY A 354 24.96 11.53 10.92
N GLY A 355 25.41 11.75 12.16
CA GLY A 355 26.80 12.13 12.46
C GLY A 355 27.13 13.61 12.28
N LEU A 356 26.15 14.47 11.98
CA LEU A 356 26.28 15.93 12.04
C LEU A 356 25.84 16.47 13.41
N SER A 357 26.32 17.64 13.78
CA SER A 357 25.83 18.38 14.95
C SER A 357 24.45 18.98 14.70
N LEU A 358 23.70 19.27 15.77
CA LEU A 358 22.39 19.92 15.67
C LEU A 358 22.45 21.28 14.95
N ALA A 359 23.55 22.03 15.12
CA ALA A 359 23.76 23.31 14.44
C ALA A 359 23.94 23.15 12.92
N GLU A 360 24.70 22.14 12.49
CA GLU A 360 24.86 21.81 11.07
C GLU A 360 23.54 21.36 10.45
N ILE A 361 22.77 20.54 11.17
CA ILE A 361 21.44 20.09 10.74
C ILE A 361 20.48 21.28 10.62
N ALA A 362 20.42 22.17 11.61
CA ALA A 362 19.58 23.38 11.58
C ALA A 362 19.91 24.30 10.38
N SER A 363 21.21 24.48 10.12
CA SER A 363 21.69 25.22 8.95
C SER A 363 21.25 24.57 7.63
N ALA A 364 21.39 23.24 7.51
CA ALA A 364 20.94 22.50 6.34
C ALA A 364 19.42 22.61 6.11
N LEU A 365 18.61 22.46 7.16
CA LEU A 365 17.15 22.61 7.10
C LEU A 365 16.75 24.01 6.65
N THR A 366 17.43 25.04 7.13
CA THR A 366 17.21 26.44 6.71
C THR A 366 17.49 26.62 5.23
N ARG A 367 18.61 26.07 4.73
CA ARG A 367 18.98 26.14 3.30
C ARG A 367 18.00 25.35 2.41
N LEU A 368 17.57 24.17 2.84
CA LEU A 368 16.56 23.36 2.13
C LEU A 368 15.23 24.11 2.00
N ARG A 369 14.76 24.69 3.11
CA ARG A 369 13.51 25.47 3.12
C ARG A 369 13.60 26.70 2.22
N ALA A 370 14.72 27.43 2.28
CA ALA A 370 14.97 28.58 1.40
C ALA A 370 14.99 28.18 -0.08
N ALA A 371 15.55 27.02 -0.43
CA ALA A 371 15.68 26.57 -1.81
C ALA A 371 14.38 25.98 -2.40
N LEU A 372 13.52 25.38 -1.58
CA LEU A 372 12.37 24.59 -2.05
C LEU A 372 11.00 25.21 -1.72
N GLY A 373 10.93 26.14 -0.77
CA GLY A 373 9.74 26.90 -0.42
C GLY A 373 8.65 26.13 0.35
N SER A 374 8.74 24.79 0.41
CA SER A 374 7.79 23.94 1.15
C SER A 374 8.53 22.81 1.88
N PRO A 375 8.14 22.50 3.13
CA PRO A 375 8.74 21.42 3.91
C PRO A 375 8.32 20.01 3.46
N ASP A 376 7.30 19.87 2.61
CA ASP A 376 6.86 18.58 2.06
C ASP A 376 7.75 18.09 0.90
N ARG A 377 8.62 18.96 0.37
CA ARG A 377 9.44 18.69 -0.83
C ARG A 377 10.77 18.02 -0.53
N PHE A 378 11.10 17.79 0.74
CA PHE A 378 12.33 17.13 1.13
C PHE A 378 12.11 16.25 2.36
N GLY A 379 12.99 15.27 2.53
CA GLY A 379 13.08 14.49 3.76
C GLY A 379 14.43 14.71 4.44
N THR A 380 14.51 14.30 5.70
CA THR A 380 15.78 14.21 6.44
C THR A 380 15.87 12.86 7.13
N ASN A 381 17.09 12.38 7.34
CA ASN A 381 17.31 11.17 8.10
C ASN A 381 17.04 11.39 9.59
N LEU A 382 16.36 10.44 10.22
CA LEU A 382 16.29 10.30 11.66
C LEU A 382 16.97 8.97 11.99
N LEU A 383 18.27 9.02 12.28
CA LEU A 383 19.06 7.84 12.61
C LEU A 383 18.86 7.50 14.08
N ALA A 384 18.56 6.24 14.38
CA ALA A 384 18.49 5.77 15.75
C ALA A 384 19.85 5.94 16.43
N THR A 385 19.83 6.45 17.66
CA THR A 385 21.03 6.53 18.51
C THR A 385 20.84 5.69 19.78
N PRO A 386 20.88 4.35 19.69
CA PRO A 386 20.72 3.48 20.85
C PRO A 386 21.72 3.86 21.96
N GLY A 387 21.19 4.15 23.15
CA GLY A 387 21.98 4.60 24.31
C GLY A 387 22.19 6.11 24.44
N ASP A 388 21.57 6.92 23.57
CA ASP A 388 21.52 8.38 23.70
C ASP A 388 20.13 8.94 23.34
N PRO A 389 19.11 8.71 24.20
CA PRO A 389 17.74 9.16 23.95
C PRO A 389 17.59 10.70 24.03
N ASP A 390 18.49 11.39 24.73
CA ASP A 390 18.46 12.86 24.84
C ASP A 390 18.87 13.51 23.51
N HIS A 391 19.83 12.90 22.80
CA HIS A 391 20.18 13.34 21.45
C HIS A 391 19.01 13.18 20.47
N GLU A 392 18.33 12.03 20.48
CA GLU A 392 17.16 11.79 19.64
C GLU A 392 16.02 12.78 19.96
N ARG A 393 15.77 13.05 21.25
CA ARG A 393 14.81 14.08 21.71
C ARG A 393 15.16 15.45 21.13
N ALA A 394 16.40 15.90 21.30
CA ALA A 394 16.85 17.21 20.83
C ALA A 394 16.77 17.33 19.30
N LEU A 395 17.05 16.24 18.57
CA LEU A 395 16.90 16.20 17.12
C LEU A 395 15.43 16.27 16.69
N VAL A 396 14.54 15.56 17.39
CA VAL A 396 13.09 15.66 17.13
C VAL A 396 12.56 17.05 17.47
N ASP A 397 13.02 17.68 18.55
CA ASP A 397 12.66 19.07 18.86
C ASP A 397 13.06 20.01 17.72
N LEU A 398 14.31 19.90 17.24
CA LEU A 398 14.78 20.66 16.08
C LEU A 398 13.92 20.42 14.83
N TYR A 399 13.54 19.18 14.56
CA TYR A 399 12.68 18.83 13.41
C TYR A 399 11.27 19.39 13.53
N LEU A 400 10.69 19.41 14.73
CA LEU A 400 9.39 20.01 14.97
C LEU A 400 9.45 21.55 14.83
N GLU A 401 10.50 22.19 15.36
CA GLU A 401 10.74 23.64 15.26
C GLU A 401 10.90 24.10 13.79
N HIS A 402 11.61 23.32 12.98
CA HIS A 402 11.82 23.61 11.56
C HIS A 402 10.68 23.14 10.65
N ASP A 403 9.62 22.57 11.23
CA ASP A 403 8.46 22.00 10.53
C ASP A 403 8.81 20.91 9.51
N VAL A 404 9.76 20.04 9.84
CA VAL A 404 10.09 18.86 9.02
C VAL A 404 8.87 17.95 8.91
N ARG A 405 8.48 17.63 7.67
CA ARG A 405 7.28 16.84 7.37
C ARG A 405 7.57 15.38 7.04
N VAL A 406 8.77 15.05 6.58
CA VAL A 406 9.12 13.69 6.18
C VAL A 406 10.47 13.29 6.76
N VAL A 407 10.52 12.14 7.43
CA VAL A 407 11.79 11.54 7.86
C VAL A 407 11.98 10.13 7.30
N GLU A 408 13.22 9.81 6.98
CA GLU A 408 13.67 8.42 6.81
C GLU A 408 14.17 7.93 8.17
N ALA A 409 13.41 7.06 8.82
CA ALA A 409 13.79 6.45 10.09
C ALA A 409 14.66 5.21 9.83
N ALA A 410 15.93 5.26 10.22
CA ALA A 410 16.91 4.19 9.94
C ALA A 410 17.69 3.79 11.20
N GLY A 411 18.18 2.55 11.25
CA GLY A 411 18.98 2.04 12.37
C GLY A 411 18.18 1.67 13.63
N TYR A 412 16.85 1.79 13.60
CA TYR A 412 15.99 1.42 14.72
C TYR A 412 15.89 -0.09 14.86
N THR A 413 16.17 -0.60 16.06
CA THR A 413 15.87 -1.99 16.44
C THR A 413 14.53 -2.12 17.15
N GLN A 414 13.99 -1.00 17.65
CA GLN A 414 12.69 -0.86 18.32
C GLN A 414 12.18 0.56 18.07
N VAL A 415 10.85 0.74 18.10
CA VAL A 415 10.25 2.08 18.02
C VAL A 415 10.49 2.83 19.33
N THR A 416 10.84 4.11 19.24
CA THR A 416 11.12 4.98 20.39
C THR A 416 9.98 5.97 20.64
N PRO A 417 9.85 6.51 21.87
CA PRO A 417 8.88 7.55 22.16
C PRO A 417 9.07 8.82 21.33
N GLU A 418 10.32 9.22 21.03
CA GLU A 418 10.58 10.45 20.27
C GLU A 418 10.23 10.31 18.78
N LEU A 419 10.40 9.12 18.20
CA LEU A 419 9.92 8.81 16.86
C LEU A 419 8.38 8.88 16.77
N VAL A 420 7.68 8.33 17.77
CA VAL A 420 6.21 8.42 17.87
C VAL A 420 5.78 9.86 18.08
N ARG A 421 6.48 10.63 18.92
CA ARG A 421 6.24 12.06 19.11
C ARG A 421 6.35 12.81 17.79
N PHE A 422 7.45 12.65 17.06
CA PHE A 422 7.64 13.25 15.74
C PHE A 422 6.45 12.95 14.81
N ARG A 423 6.05 11.68 14.69
CA ARG A 423 4.99 11.25 13.78
C ARG A 423 3.63 11.86 14.10
N PHE A 424 3.29 11.98 15.38
CA PHE A 424 1.92 12.26 15.81
C PHE A 424 1.71 13.64 16.43
N THR A 425 2.76 14.46 16.62
CA THR A 425 2.56 15.90 16.87
C THR A 425 1.80 16.52 15.70
N GLY A 426 0.68 17.17 15.98
CA GLY A 426 -0.27 17.72 15.01
C GLY A 426 -1.25 16.69 14.41
N ALA A 427 -1.29 15.45 14.89
CA ALA A 427 -2.28 14.46 14.46
C ALA A 427 -3.68 14.76 15.01
N GLY A 428 -4.72 14.38 14.27
CA GLY A 428 -6.09 14.65 14.65
C GLY A 428 -7.09 13.87 13.81
N ARG A 429 -8.32 14.37 13.73
CA ARG A 429 -9.38 13.80 12.88
C ARG A 429 -9.71 14.77 11.74
N GLY A 430 -9.85 14.23 10.54
CA GLY A 430 -10.35 14.95 9.38
C GLY A 430 -11.85 15.26 9.48
N PRO A 431 -12.41 16.01 8.52
CA PRO A 431 -13.83 16.40 8.51
C PRO A 431 -14.81 15.22 8.51
N ASP A 432 -14.39 14.07 7.99
CA ASP A 432 -15.15 12.82 7.92
C ASP A 432 -14.89 11.89 9.15
N GLY A 433 -14.12 12.38 10.13
CA GLY A 433 -13.78 11.64 11.34
C GLY A 433 -12.58 10.69 11.19
N THR A 434 -11.98 10.56 10.00
CA THR A 434 -10.80 9.72 9.76
C THR A 434 -9.57 10.28 10.49
N ALA A 435 -8.73 9.41 11.03
CA ALA A 435 -7.49 9.86 11.67
C ALA A 435 -6.49 10.35 10.60
N VAL A 436 -5.87 11.49 10.84
CA VAL A 436 -4.90 12.10 9.92
C VAL A 436 -3.68 12.60 10.68
N THR A 437 -2.53 12.60 10.00
CA THR A 437 -1.30 13.24 10.49
C THR A 437 -0.58 13.96 9.36
N GLY A 438 0.00 15.12 9.69
CA GLY A 438 0.75 15.95 8.75
C GLY A 438 2.23 15.58 8.62
N ARG A 439 2.75 14.61 9.38
CA ARG A 439 4.16 14.19 9.33
C ARG A 439 4.26 12.74 8.92
N ARG A 440 5.19 12.38 8.03
CA ARG A 440 5.37 11.05 7.44
C ARG A 440 6.70 10.43 7.85
N ILE A 441 6.70 9.12 8.00
CA ILE A 441 7.90 8.31 8.24
C ILE A 441 8.02 7.30 7.09
N VAL A 442 9.17 7.29 6.43
CA VAL A 442 9.64 6.16 5.64
C VAL A 442 10.57 5.34 6.53
N ALA A 443 10.10 4.20 7.03
CA ALA A 443 10.88 3.36 7.93
C ALA A 443 11.77 2.41 7.13
N LYS A 444 13.09 2.55 7.25
CA LYS A 444 14.05 1.69 6.55
C LYS A 444 14.48 0.55 7.47
N VAL A 445 14.10 -0.68 7.09
CA VAL A 445 14.19 -1.87 7.94
C VAL A 445 14.64 -3.09 7.14
N SER A 446 15.33 -4.03 7.78
CA SER A 446 15.72 -5.32 7.18
C SER A 446 15.16 -6.53 7.95
N ARG A 447 14.50 -6.29 9.10
CA ARG A 447 14.07 -7.32 10.05
C ARG A 447 12.55 -7.33 10.22
N PRO A 448 11.85 -8.48 10.04
CA PRO A 448 10.38 -8.54 10.13
C PRO A 448 9.81 -8.02 11.45
N GLU A 449 10.46 -8.32 12.57
CA GLU A 449 10.04 -7.87 13.90
C GLU A 449 10.07 -6.34 14.06
N VAL A 450 11.01 -5.67 13.38
CA VAL A 450 11.10 -4.21 13.36
C VAL A 450 10.05 -3.65 12.41
N ALA A 451 9.89 -4.25 11.24
CA ALA A 451 8.86 -3.87 10.27
C ALA A 451 7.45 -3.94 10.89
N GLU A 452 7.14 -5.00 11.63
CA GLU A 452 5.86 -5.18 12.34
C GLU A 452 5.59 -4.02 13.32
N ALA A 453 6.60 -3.64 14.09
CA ALA A 453 6.48 -2.53 15.04
C ALA A 453 6.18 -1.19 14.34
N PHE A 454 6.81 -0.92 13.19
CA PHE A 454 6.56 0.29 12.40
C PHE A 454 5.21 0.27 11.66
N MET A 455 4.79 -0.91 11.18
CA MET A 455 3.53 -1.10 10.47
C MET A 455 2.31 -1.14 11.41
N SER A 456 2.53 -1.22 12.72
CA SER A 456 1.47 -1.24 13.74
C SER A 456 1.23 0.15 14.34
N PRO A 457 0.10 0.37 15.03
CA PRO A 457 -0.07 1.56 15.85
C PRO A 457 0.94 1.60 17.02
N PRO A 458 1.23 2.78 17.58
CA PRO A 458 2.08 2.88 18.75
C PRO A 458 1.52 2.07 19.94
N PRO A 459 2.36 1.38 20.72
CA PRO A 459 1.89 0.71 21.92
C PRO A 459 1.20 1.70 22.87
N ARG A 460 0.03 1.31 23.41
CA ARG A 460 -0.78 2.21 24.26
C ARG A 460 0.00 2.79 25.45
N ALA A 461 0.81 1.95 26.12
CA ALA A 461 1.66 2.40 27.21
C ALA A 461 2.70 3.47 26.81
N MET A 462 3.12 3.50 25.55
CA MET A 462 4.00 4.54 25.01
C MET A 462 3.24 5.85 24.79
N LEU A 463 2.02 5.78 24.24
CA LEU A 463 1.15 6.95 24.10
C LEU A 463 0.81 7.56 25.45
N ASP A 464 0.43 6.75 26.44
CA ASP A 464 0.09 7.23 27.78
C ASP A 464 1.28 7.95 28.44
N ARG A 465 2.51 7.44 28.26
CA ARG A 465 3.73 8.11 28.73
C ARG A 465 3.99 9.43 28.02
N LEU A 466 3.79 9.49 26.71
CA LEU A 466 3.93 10.72 25.94
C LEU A 466 2.89 11.78 26.35
N VAL A 467 1.65 11.37 26.63
CA VAL A 467 0.61 12.28 27.14
C VAL A 467 0.95 12.77 28.55
N ALA A 468 1.36 11.87 29.46
CA ALA A 468 1.77 12.25 30.82
C ALA A 468 2.98 13.20 30.82
N GLY A 469 3.93 12.98 29.91
CA GLY A 469 5.11 13.81 29.70
C GLY A 469 4.86 15.07 28.85
N ARG A 470 3.62 15.34 28.44
CA ARG A 470 3.24 16.46 27.55
C ARG A 470 3.94 16.46 26.19
N GLY A 471 4.44 15.31 25.75
CA GLY A 471 4.99 15.11 24.41
C GLY A 471 3.90 15.01 23.33
N LEU A 472 2.70 14.54 23.70
CA LEU A 472 1.50 14.56 22.87
C LEU A 472 0.29 15.00 23.70
N THR A 473 -0.71 15.57 23.05
CA THR A 473 -2.04 15.79 23.61
C THR A 473 -2.87 14.51 23.56
N SER A 474 -3.92 14.43 24.38
CA SER A 474 -4.83 13.28 24.36
C SER A 474 -5.53 13.10 23.00
N ALA A 475 -5.77 14.18 22.26
CA ALA A 475 -6.38 14.13 20.92
C ALA A 475 -5.41 13.56 19.89
N GLU A 476 -4.14 13.98 19.91
CA GLU A 476 -3.08 13.43 19.05
C GLU A 476 -2.86 11.95 19.34
N ALA A 477 -2.79 11.55 20.61
CA ALA A 477 -2.66 10.16 21.02
C ALA A 477 -3.86 9.29 20.57
N ALA A 478 -5.09 9.82 20.64
CA ALA A 478 -6.28 9.12 20.16
C ALA A 478 -6.29 8.96 18.63
N ALA A 479 -5.74 9.90 17.87
CA ALA A 479 -5.55 9.76 16.44
C ALA A 479 -4.42 8.75 16.11
N ALA A 480 -3.34 8.76 16.90
CA ALA A 480 -2.19 7.86 16.73
C ALA A 480 -2.57 6.38 16.88
N ASP A 481 -3.53 6.06 17.76
CA ASP A 481 -4.05 4.70 17.98
C ASP A 481 -4.70 4.08 16.72
N LEU A 482 -5.06 4.91 15.74
CA LEU A 482 -5.77 4.52 14.51
C LEU A 482 -4.87 4.56 13.27
N LEU A 483 -3.58 4.83 13.43
CA LEU A 483 -2.63 5.03 12.34
C LEU A 483 -1.38 4.18 12.55
N PRO A 484 -0.74 3.68 11.49
CA PRO A 484 0.55 3.04 11.62
C PRO A 484 1.62 4.09 11.95
N ILE A 485 2.63 3.69 12.73
CA ILE A 485 3.80 4.54 13.00
C ILE A 485 4.45 4.96 11.68
N ALA A 486 4.64 4.03 10.75
CA ALA A 486 5.05 4.32 9.38
C ALA A 486 4.04 3.72 8.38
N GLY A 487 3.48 4.59 7.54
CA GLY A 487 2.65 4.17 6.39
C GLY A 487 3.47 3.70 5.19
N ASP A 488 4.80 3.82 5.26
CA ASP A 488 5.75 3.51 4.21
C ASP A 488 6.96 2.81 4.84
N VAL A 489 7.19 1.55 4.47
CA VAL A 489 8.32 0.76 4.95
C VAL A 489 9.22 0.42 3.78
N CYS A 490 10.48 0.83 3.87
CA CYS A 490 11.52 0.51 2.90
C CYS A 490 12.29 -0.73 3.37
N VAL A 491 12.17 -1.82 2.63
CA VAL A 491 12.90 -3.06 2.90
C VAL A 491 14.33 -2.90 2.38
N GLU A 492 15.28 -2.78 3.28
CA GLU A 492 16.70 -2.68 2.95
C GLU A 492 17.34 -4.07 2.96
N ALA A 493 17.67 -4.56 1.77
CA ALA A 493 18.44 -5.79 1.56
C ALA A 493 19.96 -5.49 1.66
N ASP A 494 20.81 -6.24 0.96
CA ASP A 494 22.24 -5.94 0.91
C ASP A 494 22.52 -4.54 0.33
N SER A 495 23.13 -3.68 1.16
CA SER A 495 23.27 -2.24 0.89
C SER A 495 24.65 -1.73 1.32
N ALA A 496 24.95 -0.48 0.94
CA ALA A 496 26.12 0.25 1.43
C ALA A 496 25.89 0.71 2.88
N GLY A 497 26.96 0.80 3.68
CA GLY A 497 26.77 1.12 5.10
C GLY A 497 26.29 -0.11 5.87
N HIS A 498 25.62 0.11 6.99
CA HIS A 498 25.09 -0.97 7.83
C HIS A 498 24.15 -1.86 7.05
N THR A 499 24.42 -3.16 7.07
CA THR A 499 23.59 -4.15 6.38
C THR A 499 23.74 -5.51 7.07
N ASP A 500 22.66 -6.28 7.06
CA ASP A 500 22.65 -7.69 7.45
C ASP A 500 22.87 -8.64 6.28
N ALA A 501 23.23 -8.09 5.09
CA ALA A 501 23.39 -8.82 3.85
C ALA A 501 22.11 -9.58 3.42
N GLY A 502 20.94 -9.02 3.72
CA GLY A 502 19.65 -9.57 3.34
C GLY A 502 19.53 -9.82 1.83
N ASN A 503 18.93 -10.95 1.45
CA ASN A 503 18.64 -11.25 0.05
C ASN A 503 17.30 -10.62 -0.35
N PRO A 504 17.25 -9.70 -1.35
CA PRO A 504 16.02 -9.00 -1.71
C PRO A 504 14.91 -9.94 -2.20
N TYR A 505 15.26 -11.06 -2.87
CA TYR A 505 14.29 -12.03 -3.39
C TYR A 505 13.58 -12.83 -2.30
N ALA A 506 14.19 -12.97 -1.13
CA ALA A 506 13.57 -13.61 0.03
C ALA A 506 12.88 -12.58 0.93
N LEU A 507 13.56 -11.45 1.18
CA LEU A 507 13.15 -10.49 2.19
C LEU A 507 11.94 -9.65 1.77
N LEU A 508 11.93 -9.12 0.54
CA LEU A 508 10.83 -8.27 0.09
C LEU A 508 9.48 -9.01 0.05
N PRO A 509 9.36 -10.24 -0.50
CA PRO A 509 8.10 -10.98 -0.46
C PRO A 509 7.64 -11.32 0.97
N ALA A 510 8.56 -11.61 1.89
CA ALA A 510 8.21 -11.88 3.30
C ALA A 510 7.63 -10.63 3.97
N MET A 511 8.26 -9.46 3.78
CA MET A 511 7.80 -8.18 4.31
C MET A 511 6.45 -7.75 3.73
N ARG A 512 6.18 -8.06 2.46
CA ARG A 512 4.87 -7.80 1.83
C ARG A 512 3.75 -8.65 2.45
N ARG A 513 3.99 -9.94 2.71
CA ARG A 513 3.01 -10.79 3.41
C ARG A 513 2.72 -10.25 4.80
N LEU A 514 3.76 -9.86 5.55
CA LEU A 514 3.60 -9.21 6.85
C LEU A 514 2.76 -7.92 6.74
N ARG A 515 3.01 -7.08 5.73
CA ARG A 515 2.18 -5.90 5.46
C ARG A 515 0.72 -6.28 5.24
N ASP A 516 0.45 -7.26 4.40
CA ASP A 516 -0.92 -7.68 4.06
C ASP A 516 -1.65 -8.21 5.32
N GLU A 517 -0.98 -8.99 6.18
CA GLU A 517 -1.49 -9.47 7.46
C GLU A 517 -1.83 -8.31 8.42
N LEU A 518 -0.93 -7.34 8.57
CA LEU A 518 -1.13 -6.18 9.44
C LEU A 518 -2.19 -5.23 8.91
N GLN A 519 -2.25 -5.03 7.59
CA GLN A 519 -3.30 -4.25 6.95
C GLN A 519 -4.68 -4.88 7.16
N ALA A 520 -4.79 -6.21 7.07
CA ALA A 520 -6.04 -6.93 7.35
C ALA A 520 -6.43 -6.86 8.84
N ARG A 521 -5.45 -6.94 9.73
CA ARG A 521 -5.63 -6.85 11.20
C ARG A 521 -6.11 -5.47 11.64
N TRP A 522 -5.42 -4.42 11.21
CA TRP A 522 -5.64 -3.05 11.70
C TRP A 522 -6.64 -2.26 10.85
N ARG A 523 -6.86 -2.66 9.58
CA ARG A 523 -7.80 -2.02 8.65
C ARG A 523 -7.57 -0.52 8.52
N PHE A 524 -6.31 -0.10 8.45
CA PHE A 524 -5.97 1.31 8.24
C PHE A 524 -6.68 1.85 6.99
N ALA A 525 -7.25 3.05 7.10
CA ALA A 525 -7.92 3.72 5.97
C ALA A 525 -6.99 3.85 4.76
N ASP A 526 -5.71 4.10 5.05
CA ASP A 526 -4.66 4.19 4.06
C ASP A 526 -3.80 2.92 4.10
N PRO A 527 -3.72 2.17 2.98
CA PRO A 527 -2.89 0.98 2.93
C PRO A 527 -1.41 1.29 3.18
N ILE A 528 -0.79 0.50 4.05
CA ILE A 528 0.66 0.52 4.26
C ILE A 528 1.36 0.18 2.94
N ARG A 529 2.45 0.86 2.60
CA ARG A 529 3.26 0.59 1.40
C ARG A 529 4.61 -0.02 1.76
N VAL A 530 5.09 -0.93 0.93
CA VAL A 530 6.38 -1.60 1.09
C VAL A 530 7.27 -1.31 -0.10
N GLY A 531 8.32 -0.54 0.09
CA GLY A 531 9.36 -0.29 -0.90
C GLY A 531 10.59 -1.18 -0.75
N ALA A 532 11.55 -0.99 -1.65
CA ALA A 532 12.79 -1.78 -1.68
C ALA A 532 14.04 -0.89 -1.78
N ALA A 533 15.10 -1.29 -1.09
CA ALA A 533 16.45 -0.73 -1.16
C ALA A 533 17.51 -1.85 -1.12
N GLY A 534 18.74 -1.51 -1.51
CA GLY A 534 19.85 -2.44 -1.58
C GLY A 534 19.96 -3.13 -2.94
N GLY A 535 21.15 -3.14 -3.54
CA GLY A 535 21.41 -3.73 -4.85
C GLY A 535 20.81 -3.00 -6.07
N LEU A 536 20.13 -1.88 -5.90
CA LEU A 536 19.42 -1.16 -6.98
C LEU A 536 20.35 -0.25 -7.79
N GLY A 537 21.20 -0.86 -8.60
CA GLY A 537 22.19 -0.18 -9.44
C GLY A 537 21.93 -0.22 -10.94
N SER A 538 20.94 -0.99 -11.40
CA SER A 538 20.65 -1.16 -12.82
C SER A 538 19.14 -1.15 -13.11
N PRO A 539 18.73 -0.84 -14.35
CA PRO A 539 17.36 -1.01 -14.81
C PRO A 539 16.75 -2.38 -14.46
N GLU A 540 17.51 -3.47 -14.62
CA GLU A 540 17.06 -4.83 -14.32
C GLU A 540 16.80 -5.05 -12.83
N ALA A 541 17.66 -4.52 -11.96
CA ALA A 541 17.48 -4.62 -10.52
C ALA A 541 16.24 -3.86 -10.06
N VAL A 542 16.01 -2.65 -10.60
CA VAL A 542 14.80 -1.85 -10.32
C VAL A 542 13.54 -2.52 -10.87
N ALA A 543 13.58 -3.05 -12.10
CA ALA A 543 12.50 -3.84 -12.68
C ALA A 543 12.16 -5.07 -11.83
N ALA A 544 13.18 -5.79 -11.34
CA ALA A 544 13.00 -6.95 -10.47
C ALA A 544 12.34 -6.56 -9.14
N ALA A 545 12.71 -5.44 -8.52
CA ALA A 545 12.08 -4.95 -7.30
C ALA A 545 10.58 -4.67 -7.52
N PHE A 546 10.21 -4.00 -8.61
CA PHE A 546 8.81 -3.77 -8.96
C PHE A 546 8.06 -5.06 -9.31
N LEU A 547 8.71 -6.02 -9.98
CA LEU A 547 8.14 -7.34 -10.25
C LEU A 547 7.83 -8.13 -8.96
N LEU A 548 8.70 -8.01 -7.95
CA LEU A 548 8.47 -8.55 -6.61
C LEU A 548 7.40 -7.76 -5.82
N GLY A 549 6.88 -6.68 -6.40
CA GLY A 549 5.78 -5.86 -5.89
C GLY A 549 6.18 -4.76 -4.92
N ALA A 550 7.39 -4.21 -5.06
CA ALA A 550 7.75 -2.98 -4.36
C ALA A 550 6.81 -1.82 -4.77
N ASP A 551 6.29 -1.09 -3.79
CA ASP A 551 5.47 0.10 -4.00
C ASP A 551 6.31 1.32 -4.39
N PHE A 552 7.60 1.33 -4.03
CA PHE A 552 8.60 2.34 -4.40
C PHE A 552 10.01 1.76 -4.26
N VAL A 553 11.01 2.44 -4.84
CA VAL A 553 12.42 2.06 -4.72
C VAL A 553 13.26 3.17 -4.10
N VAL A 554 14.33 2.80 -3.41
CA VAL A 554 15.29 3.73 -2.80
C VAL A 554 16.71 3.35 -3.21
N THR A 555 17.45 4.31 -3.77
CA THR A 555 18.85 4.13 -4.14
C THR A 555 19.78 4.86 -3.17
N GLY A 556 21.00 4.34 -3.02
CA GLY A 556 22.03 4.90 -2.14
C GLY A 556 23.36 5.02 -2.86
N SER A 557 24.06 3.88 -3.06
CA SER A 557 25.43 3.87 -3.59
C SER A 557 25.59 4.71 -4.86
N VAL A 558 24.73 4.51 -5.87
CA VAL A 558 24.80 5.23 -7.15
C VAL A 558 24.76 6.75 -6.99
N ASN A 559 23.99 7.25 -6.00
CA ASN A 559 23.84 8.68 -5.75
C ASN A 559 25.11 9.30 -5.13
N GLN A 560 25.98 8.50 -4.50
CA GLN A 560 27.24 8.98 -3.94
C GLN A 560 28.24 9.38 -5.03
N CYS A 561 28.14 8.79 -6.23
CA CYS A 561 28.98 9.09 -7.39
C CYS A 561 28.28 10.11 -8.31
N SER A 562 27.81 11.21 -7.72
CA SER A 562 27.19 12.33 -8.42
C SER A 562 27.89 13.65 -8.10
N PRO A 563 27.73 14.70 -8.93
CA PRO A 563 28.21 16.04 -8.61
C PRO A 563 27.66 16.58 -7.30
N GLU A 564 26.40 16.31 -7.00
CA GLU A 564 25.71 16.85 -5.84
C GLU A 564 26.12 16.20 -4.52
N ALA A 565 26.58 14.95 -4.52
CA ALA A 565 26.96 14.26 -3.29
C ALA A 565 28.07 14.99 -2.52
N GLY A 566 27.89 15.15 -1.21
CA GLY A 566 28.79 15.83 -0.28
C GLY A 566 29.99 14.97 0.12
N THR A 567 30.78 14.55 -0.86
CA THR A 567 32.03 13.80 -0.64
C THR A 567 33.12 14.31 -1.58
N SER A 568 34.37 13.91 -1.35
CA SER A 568 35.51 14.42 -2.11
C SER A 568 35.54 13.95 -3.55
N VAL A 569 36.18 14.73 -4.42
CA VAL A 569 36.44 14.36 -5.82
C VAL A 569 37.17 13.02 -5.92
N ALA A 570 38.19 12.80 -5.08
CA ALA A 570 38.94 11.54 -5.05
C ALA A 570 38.05 10.32 -4.74
N VAL A 571 37.06 10.46 -3.86
CA VAL A 571 36.07 9.40 -3.61
C VAL A 571 35.19 9.17 -4.83
N LYS A 572 34.71 10.23 -5.50
CA LYS A 572 33.87 10.11 -6.70
C LYS A 572 34.62 9.46 -7.86
N ASP A 573 35.89 9.80 -8.05
CA ASP A 573 36.77 9.18 -9.05
C ASP A 573 36.94 7.68 -8.78
N LEU A 574 37.19 7.29 -7.51
CA LEU A 574 37.26 5.88 -7.12
C LEU A 574 35.95 5.15 -7.40
N LEU A 575 34.82 5.72 -6.99
CA LEU A 575 33.48 5.14 -7.19
C LEU A 575 33.15 4.90 -8.67
N ALA A 576 33.54 5.83 -9.55
CA ALA A 576 33.29 5.74 -10.99
C ALA A 576 34.01 4.56 -11.66
N GLY A 577 35.13 4.10 -11.09
CA GLY A 577 35.95 2.99 -11.59
C GLY A 577 35.71 1.62 -10.92
N LEU A 578 34.68 1.51 -10.08
CA LEU A 578 34.33 0.25 -9.42
C LEU A 578 33.58 -0.70 -10.34
N ASP A 579 33.78 -1.99 -10.11
CA ASP A 579 32.99 -3.08 -10.65
C ASP A 579 32.21 -3.79 -9.53
N VAL A 580 31.32 -4.72 -9.89
CA VAL A 580 30.39 -5.39 -8.95
C VAL A 580 31.11 -6.08 -7.79
N GLN A 581 32.31 -6.62 -8.01
CA GLN A 581 33.09 -7.35 -7.00
C GLN A 581 34.06 -6.48 -6.19
N ASP A 582 34.04 -5.15 -6.39
CA ASP A 582 35.01 -4.24 -5.79
C ASP A 582 34.60 -3.72 -4.40
N THR A 583 33.53 -4.26 -3.82
CA THR A 583 33.07 -3.99 -2.45
C THR A 583 33.27 -5.20 -1.54
N GLY A 584 33.18 -4.98 -0.23
CA GLY A 584 33.23 -6.05 0.76
C GLY A 584 32.77 -5.57 2.14
N TYR A 585 32.61 -6.52 3.06
CA TYR A 585 32.13 -6.21 4.40
C TYR A 585 33.29 -5.91 5.37
N ALA A 586 33.10 -4.86 6.17
CA ALA A 586 33.98 -4.47 7.26
C ALA A 586 33.15 -4.33 8.56
N PRO A 587 33.75 -4.41 9.75
CA PRO A 587 33.06 -4.08 10.99
C PRO A 587 32.55 -2.63 10.98
N ALA A 588 31.41 -2.39 11.63
CA ALA A 588 30.85 -1.06 11.84
C ALA A 588 31.55 -0.37 13.03
N GLY A 589 31.94 0.90 12.91
CA GLY A 589 32.67 1.60 13.96
C GLY A 589 31.83 2.02 15.18
N ASP A 590 30.54 2.25 14.98
CA ASP A 590 29.56 2.62 16.00
C ASP A 590 29.02 1.42 16.80
N LEU A 591 29.01 0.24 16.18
CA LEU A 591 28.58 -1.04 16.75
C LEU A 591 29.71 -2.10 16.67
N PHE A 592 30.94 -1.64 16.91
CA PHE A 592 32.16 -2.43 16.72
C PHE A 592 32.19 -3.65 17.63
N GLU A 593 31.89 -3.49 18.90
CA GLU A 593 32.00 -4.55 19.92
C GLU A 593 31.02 -5.71 19.68
N VAL A 594 29.84 -5.42 19.13
CA VAL A 594 28.80 -6.44 18.83
C VAL A 594 29.00 -7.12 17.48
N GLY A 595 29.99 -6.68 16.68
CA GLY A 595 30.31 -7.30 15.39
C GLY A 595 29.34 -6.96 14.27
N ALA A 596 28.62 -5.83 14.39
CA ALA A 596 27.83 -5.32 13.27
C ALA A 596 28.75 -5.06 12.07
N ARG A 597 28.21 -5.20 10.86
CA ARG A 597 28.97 -5.07 9.61
C ARG A 597 28.40 -3.96 8.76
N VAL A 598 29.30 -3.37 7.99
CA VAL A 598 28.99 -2.42 6.93
C VAL A 598 29.57 -2.90 5.62
N GLN A 599 28.95 -2.56 4.50
CA GLN A 599 29.54 -2.76 3.17
C GLN A 599 30.29 -1.51 2.70
N VAL A 600 31.53 -1.70 2.27
CA VAL A 600 32.49 -0.65 1.90
C VAL A 600 33.26 -1.01 0.64
N VAL A 601 33.88 -0.01 0.01
CA VAL A 601 34.81 -0.19 -1.10
C VAL A 601 36.04 -0.98 -0.65
N ARG A 602 36.48 -1.92 -1.49
CA ARG A 602 37.70 -2.73 -1.30
C ARG A 602 38.78 -2.40 -2.33
N LYS A 603 38.42 -2.02 -3.55
CA LYS A 603 39.40 -1.66 -4.59
C LYS A 603 39.91 -0.24 -4.38
N GLY A 604 41.23 -0.03 -4.48
CA GLY A 604 41.86 1.28 -4.31
C GLY A 604 42.02 1.75 -2.86
N THR A 605 41.52 0.99 -1.88
CA THR A 605 41.70 1.26 -0.44
C THR A 605 41.99 -0.03 0.31
N LEU A 606 42.75 0.04 1.41
CA LEU A 606 43.00 -1.08 2.32
C LEU A 606 42.13 -1.02 3.58
N PHE A 607 41.24 -0.03 3.70
CA PHE A 607 40.38 0.14 4.88
C PHE A 607 39.67 -1.17 5.27
N ALA A 608 39.01 -1.86 4.33
CA ALA A 608 38.25 -3.07 4.64
C ALA A 608 39.14 -4.17 5.26
N ALA A 609 40.34 -4.38 4.72
CA ALA A 609 41.28 -5.36 5.25
C ALA A 609 41.79 -4.95 6.64
N ARG A 610 42.16 -3.67 6.81
CA ARG A 610 42.66 -3.10 8.07
C ARG A 610 41.61 -3.15 9.17
N ALA A 611 40.38 -2.73 8.89
CA ALA A 611 39.25 -2.76 9.82
C ALA A 611 38.93 -4.19 10.29
N ASN A 612 38.88 -5.16 9.37
CA ASN A 612 38.69 -6.57 9.73
C ASN A 612 39.82 -7.10 10.61
N LYS A 613 41.09 -6.73 10.34
CA LYS A 613 42.22 -7.11 11.20
C LYS A 613 42.08 -6.52 12.61
N LEU A 614 41.71 -5.25 12.75
CA LEU A 614 41.46 -4.63 14.06
C LEU A 614 40.36 -5.37 14.83
N TYR A 615 39.27 -5.76 14.16
CA TYR A 615 38.20 -6.51 14.81
C TYR A 615 38.62 -7.94 15.21
N GLN A 616 39.39 -8.63 14.36
CA GLN A 616 39.98 -9.93 14.72
C GLN A 616 40.86 -9.84 15.97
N LEU A 617 41.72 -8.82 16.04
CA LEU A 617 42.56 -8.58 17.21
C LEU A 617 41.71 -8.27 18.45
N TYR A 618 40.70 -7.40 18.31
CA TYR A 618 39.77 -7.12 19.41
C TYR A 618 39.07 -8.38 19.91
N ARG A 619 38.73 -9.32 19.01
CA ARG A 619 38.08 -10.57 19.40
C ARG A 619 38.99 -11.53 20.15
N GLN A 620 40.30 -11.49 19.87
CA GLN A 620 41.30 -12.45 20.36
C GLN A 620 42.05 -12.00 21.61
N LEU A 621 42.28 -10.69 21.79
CA LEU A 621 43.18 -10.14 22.81
C LEU A 621 42.41 -9.38 23.89
N ASP A 622 42.84 -9.44 25.15
CA ASP A 622 42.13 -8.76 26.25
C ASP A 622 42.48 -7.27 26.40
N GLY A 623 43.49 -6.79 25.68
CA GLY A 623 43.78 -5.36 25.57
C GLY A 623 44.96 -5.05 24.65
N LEU A 624 45.25 -3.76 24.49
CA LEU A 624 46.34 -3.26 23.62
C LEU A 624 47.75 -3.70 24.07
N GLY A 625 47.92 -4.13 25.33
CA GLY A 625 49.19 -4.60 25.87
C GLY A 625 49.61 -5.98 25.37
N GLU A 626 48.68 -6.78 24.83
CA GLU A 626 48.93 -8.13 24.33
C GLU A 626 49.31 -8.16 22.84
N LEU A 627 49.34 -7.00 22.18
CA LEU A 627 49.76 -6.92 20.78
C LEU A 627 51.24 -7.29 20.65
N ASP A 628 51.54 -8.27 19.79
CA ASP A 628 52.92 -8.57 19.45
C ASP A 628 53.61 -7.35 18.79
N PRO A 629 54.94 -7.19 18.95
CA PRO A 629 55.64 -6.00 18.49
C PRO A 629 55.45 -5.69 17.00
N ARG A 630 55.37 -6.72 16.13
CA ARG A 630 55.21 -6.53 14.69
C ARG A 630 53.80 -6.03 14.36
N THR A 631 52.77 -6.61 14.99
CA THR A 631 51.39 -6.16 14.80
C THR A 631 51.18 -4.74 15.34
N ARG A 632 51.73 -4.42 16.52
CA ARG A 632 51.69 -3.06 17.07
C ARG A 632 52.31 -2.05 16.10
N GLN A 633 53.53 -2.32 15.64
CA GLN A 633 54.23 -1.45 14.70
C GLN A 633 53.42 -1.26 13.41
N ALA A 634 52.86 -2.32 12.85
CA ALA A 634 52.03 -2.23 11.64
C ALA A 634 50.79 -1.34 11.84
N ILE A 635 50.13 -1.41 13.01
CA ILE A 635 48.97 -0.55 13.32
C ILE A 635 49.42 0.91 13.45
N GLU A 636 50.46 1.18 14.24
CA GLU A 636 50.92 2.54 14.52
C GLU A 636 51.45 3.23 13.26
N GLU A 637 52.26 2.55 12.45
CA GLU A 637 52.93 3.15 11.29
C GLU A 637 52.10 3.14 10.01
N ARG A 638 51.25 2.12 9.79
CA ARG A 638 50.55 1.96 8.50
C ARG A 638 49.05 2.19 8.56
N TYR A 639 48.43 2.08 9.74
CA TYR A 639 46.97 2.18 9.88
C TYR A 639 46.64 3.54 10.48
N PHE A 640 47.22 3.86 11.64
CA PHE A 640 46.89 5.06 12.40
C PHE A 640 47.81 6.24 12.08
N GLU A 641 49.00 5.92 11.59
CA GLU A 641 50.11 6.87 11.33
C GLU A 641 50.41 7.72 12.57
N ARG A 642 50.20 7.10 13.75
CA ARG A 642 50.24 7.65 15.10
C ARG A 642 50.44 6.49 16.08
N SER A 643 51.09 6.76 17.20
CA SER A 643 51.20 5.75 18.27
C SER A 643 49.84 5.48 18.92
N LEU A 644 49.67 4.28 19.50
CA LEU A 644 48.45 3.93 20.24
C LEU A 644 48.19 4.90 21.40
N ASP A 645 49.24 5.44 22.02
CA ASP A 645 49.13 6.40 23.11
C ASP A 645 48.69 7.79 22.63
N GLN A 646 49.16 8.23 21.46
CA GLN A 646 48.68 9.46 20.82
C GLN A 646 47.19 9.35 20.47
N VAL A 647 46.76 8.21 19.91
CA VAL A 647 45.35 7.96 19.62
C VAL A 647 44.53 7.92 20.91
N TRP A 648 45.02 7.26 21.95
CA TRP A 648 44.34 7.23 23.25
C TRP A 648 44.21 8.64 23.87
N HIS A 649 45.21 9.51 23.71
CA HIS A 649 45.11 10.90 24.14
C HIS A 649 43.97 11.64 23.42
N GLN A 650 43.85 11.49 22.11
CA GLN A 650 42.77 12.11 21.33
C GLN A 650 41.38 11.54 21.67
N VAL A 651 41.29 10.23 21.91
CA VAL A 651 40.04 9.58 22.30
C VAL A 651 39.52 10.08 23.64
N GLN A 652 40.39 10.53 24.55
CA GLN A 652 39.98 11.04 25.85
C GLN A 652 39.33 12.42 25.79
N GLU A 653 39.42 13.14 24.67
CA GLU A 653 38.76 14.44 24.52
C GLU A 653 37.23 14.28 24.62
N PRO A 654 36.56 15.02 25.53
CA PRO A 654 35.13 14.88 25.75
C PRO A 654 34.34 15.40 24.55
N ARG A 655 33.44 14.57 24.01
CA ARG A 655 32.58 14.90 22.85
C ARG A 655 31.09 14.90 23.18
N SER A 656 30.68 14.09 24.14
CA SER A 656 29.31 13.99 24.65
C SER A 656 29.33 13.35 26.03
N ALA A 657 28.23 13.47 26.78
CA ALA A 657 28.12 12.81 28.09
C ALA A 657 28.29 11.29 28.00
N ARG A 658 27.78 10.66 26.93
CA ARG A 658 27.98 9.23 26.66
C ARG A 658 29.46 8.91 26.42
N HIS A 659 30.13 9.68 25.56
CA HIS A 659 31.54 9.48 25.26
C HIS A 659 32.40 9.59 26.52
N SER A 660 32.14 10.57 27.38
CA SER A 660 32.85 10.70 28.67
C SER A 660 32.69 9.46 29.55
N ARG A 661 31.47 8.89 29.65
CA ARG A 661 31.24 7.63 30.37
C ARG A 661 31.98 6.43 29.75
N GLU A 662 32.03 6.35 28.42
CA GLU A 662 32.79 5.30 27.72
C GLU A 662 34.29 5.41 28.00
N VAL A 663 34.85 6.64 27.99
CA VAL A 663 36.24 6.92 28.32
C VAL A 663 36.56 6.55 29.77
N ASP A 664 35.70 6.93 30.73
CA ASP A 664 35.90 6.61 32.15
C ASP A 664 35.91 5.10 32.42
N ARG A 665 35.02 4.36 31.75
CA ARG A 665 35.04 2.88 31.76
C ARG A 665 36.35 2.35 31.18
N ALA A 666 36.79 2.90 30.06
CA ALA A 666 38.00 2.47 29.36
C ALA A 666 39.30 2.77 30.12
N ARG A 667 39.34 3.77 31.01
CA ARG A 667 40.49 4.01 31.91
C ARG A 667 40.80 2.80 32.80
N HIS A 668 39.79 2.00 33.14
CA HIS A 668 39.89 0.87 34.07
C HIS A 668 39.66 -0.50 33.43
N ASN A 669 39.36 -0.54 32.13
CA ASN A 669 39.07 -1.78 31.39
C ASN A 669 39.92 -1.82 30.11
N PRO A 670 40.97 -2.67 30.06
CA PRO A 670 41.89 -2.75 28.91
C PRO A 670 41.19 -3.07 27.58
N LYS A 671 40.15 -3.91 27.62
CA LYS A 671 39.35 -4.30 26.44
C LYS A 671 38.52 -3.12 25.92
N ALA A 672 37.91 -2.36 26.83
CA ALA A 672 37.17 -1.16 26.47
C ALA A 672 38.08 -0.06 25.93
N LYS A 673 39.30 0.10 26.49
CA LYS A 673 40.34 0.99 25.92
C LYS A 673 40.71 0.59 24.50
N MET A 674 40.95 -0.70 24.28
CA MET A 674 41.24 -1.25 22.96
C MET A 674 40.13 -0.96 21.95
N ALA A 675 38.87 -1.19 22.34
CA ALA A 675 37.72 -0.87 21.49
C ALA A 675 37.70 0.62 21.09
N LEU A 676 37.84 1.54 22.03
CA LEU A 676 37.79 2.98 21.73
C LEU A 676 38.96 3.43 20.83
N VAL A 677 40.17 2.92 21.09
CA VAL A 677 41.35 3.20 20.24
C VAL A 677 41.17 2.66 18.83
N PHE A 678 40.58 1.47 18.66
CA PHE A 678 40.30 0.92 17.34
C PHE A 678 39.15 1.66 16.63
N ARG A 679 38.09 2.03 17.35
CA ARG A 679 36.96 2.82 16.83
C ARG A 679 37.38 4.18 16.29
N TRP A 680 38.45 4.78 16.84
CA TRP A 680 39.04 6.02 16.31
C TRP A 680 39.43 5.89 14.83
N TYR A 681 39.95 4.74 14.39
CA TYR A 681 40.35 4.50 13.01
C TYR A 681 39.18 4.69 12.03
N PHE A 682 37.99 4.21 12.38
CA PHE A 682 36.79 4.33 11.54
C PHE A 682 36.35 5.79 11.39
N ALA A 683 36.31 6.53 12.50
CA ALA A 683 35.99 7.95 12.46
C ALA A 683 37.04 8.76 11.67
N HIS A 684 38.32 8.44 11.85
CA HIS A 684 39.44 9.10 11.18
C HIS A 684 39.40 8.86 9.67
N THR A 685 39.32 7.60 9.24
CA THR A 685 39.31 7.20 7.82
C THR A 685 38.09 7.70 7.06
N THR A 686 36.95 7.80 7.72
CA THR A 686 35.76 8.49 7.18
C THR A 686 36.04 9.97 6.93
N GLN A 687 36.70 10.67 7.86
CA GLN A 687 37.05 12.08 7.69
C GLN A 687 38.06 12.29 6.55
N LEU A 688 39.07 11.41 6.44
CA LEU A 688 40.04 11.47 5.35
C LEU A 688 39.36 11.35 3.98
N ALA A 689 38.39 10.44 3.84
CA ALA A 689 37.61 10.26 2.63
C ALA A 689 36.75 11.48 2.29
N LEU A 690 36.06 12.06 3.28
CA LEU A 690 35.26 13.28 3.10
C LEU A 690 36.11 14.49 2.70
N ALA A 691 37.28 14.66 3.34
CA ALA A 691 38.21 15.75 3.06
C ALA A 691 38.98 15.56 1.74
N GLY A 692 39.03 14.34 1.19
CA GLY A 692 39.87 14.04 0.03
C GLY A 692 41.36 14.22 0.35
N ALA A 693 41.77 13.80 1.56
CA ALA A 693 43.13 13.97 2.04
C ALA A 693 44.16 13.36 1.05
N PRO A 694 45.10 14.15 0.50
CA PRO A 694 46.08 13.65 -0.47
C PRO A 694 46.99 12.56 0.15
N GLY A 695 47.31 11.52 -0.62
CA GLY A 695 48.14 10.39 -0.16
C GLY A 695 47.42 9.36 0.73
N GLU A 696 46.24 9.70 1.26
CA GLU A 696 45.49 8.87 2.21
C GLU A 696 44.44 7.95 1.57
N GLN A 697 44.40 7.86 0.24
CA GLN A 697 43.39 7.06 -0.47
C GLN A 697 43.35 5.60 0.00
N VAL A 698 44.51 5.06 0.37
CA VAL A 698 44.66 3.71 0.94
C VAL A 698 43.90 3.51 2.25
N ASN A 699 43.57 4.59 2.96
CA ASN A 699 42.89 4.61 4.23
C ASN A 699 41.39 4.95 4.12
N TYR A 700 40.90 5.38 2.95
CA TYR A 700 39.52 5.87 2.85
C TYR A 700 38.49 4.80 3.22
N GLN A 701 37.62 5.13 4.17
CA GLN A 701 36.40 4.39 4.44
C GLN A 701 35.28 4.96 3.55
N ILE A 702 34.89 4.20 2.53
CA ILE A 702 33.83 4.60 1.60
C ILE A 702 32.73 3.54 1.66
N HIS A 703 31.57 3.91 2.19
CA HIS A 703 30.41 3.02 2.24
C HIS A 703 29.79 2.88 0.85
N CYS A 704 29.89 1.69 0.27
CA CYS A 704 29.42 1.41 -1.09
C CYS A 704 29.07 -0.08 -1.21
N GLY A 705 28.03 -0.40 -1.97
CA GLY A 705 27.61 -1.75 -2.28
C GLY A 705 27.75 -2.07 -3.78
N PRO A 706 27.47 -3.31 -4.20
CA PRO A 706 27.65 -3.78 -5.57
C PRO A 706 26.80 -3.03 -6.60
N ALA A 707 25.75 -2.33 -6.15
CA ALA A 707 24.93 -1.45 -6.99
C ALA A 707 25.74 -0.40 -7.75
N MET A 708 26.84 0.13 -7.18
CA MET A 708 27.70 1.08 -7.90
C MET A 708 28.39 0.42 -9.09
N GLY A 709 28.96 -0.77 -8.90
CA GLY A 709 29.59 -1.54 -9.97
C GLY A 709 28.60 -1.90 -11.08
N ALA A 710 27.40 -2.34 -10.70
CA ALA A 710 26.33 -2.61 -11.66
C ALA A 710 25.96 -1.35 -12.47
N PHE A 711 25.84 -0.20 -11.81
CA PHE A 711 25.57 1.08 -12.48
C PHE A 711 26.69 1.47 -13.44
N ASN A 712 27.96 1.35 -13.02
CA ASN A 712 29.11 1.63 -13.87
C ASN A 712 29.10 0.77 -15.16
N ARG A 713 28.67 -0.49 -15.07
CA ARG A 713 28.48 -1.36 -16.24
C ARG A 713 27.37 -0.88 -17.16
N VAL A 714 26.26 -0.37 -16.61
CA VAL A 714 25.14 0.17 -17.39
C VAL A 714 25.54 1.44 -18.15
N VAL A 715 26.29 2.34 -17.52
CA VAL A 715 26.65 3.64 -18.12
C VAL A 715 27.93 3.62 -18.94
N ALA A 716 28.63 2.49 -19.04
CA ALA A 716 29.85 2.36 -19.83
C ALA A 716 29.62 2.72 -21.32
N GLY A 717 30.50 3.55 -21.87
CA GLY A 717 30.41 4.09 -23.23
C GLY A 717 29.25 5.07 -23.44
N THR A 718 28.67 5.64 -22.37
CA THR A 718 27.60 6.64 -22.45
C THR A 718 28.05 7.98 -21.90
N VAL A 719 27.23 9.02 -22.09
CA VAL A 719 27.46 10.35 -21.49
C VAL A 719 27.47 10.33 -19.96
N LEU A 720 26.95 9.29 -19.32
CA LEU A 720 26.94 9.13 -17.86
C LEU A 720 28.14 8.32 -17.33
N GLU A 721 29.02 7.84 -18.20
CA GLU A 721 30.26 7.18 -17.77
C GLU A 721 31.12 8.08 -16.85
N PRO A 722 31.44 9.34 -17.22
CA PRO A 722 32.14 10.25 -16.31
C PRO A 722 31.22 10.74 -15.19
N TRP A 723 31.65 10.62 -13.93
CA TRP A 723 30.82 11.03 -12.79
C TRP A 723 30.38 12.50 -12.77
N PRO A 724 31.11 13.48 -13.34
CA PRO A 724 30.61 14.85 -13.43
C PRO A 724 29.28 15.00 -14.19
N SER A 725 28.93 14.03 -15.04
CA SER A 725 27.66 14.01 -15.79
C SER A 725 26.56 13.21 -15.08
N ARG A 726 26.86 12.51 -13.98
CA ARG A 726 25.94 11.64 -13.24
C ARG A 726 25.06 12.40 -12.26
N HIS A 727 24.33 13.40 -12.73
CA HIS A 727 23.37 14.11 -11.89
C HIS A 727 22.33 13.14 -11.28
N VAL A 728 21.98 13.31 -10.01
CA VAL A 728 21.11 12.35 -9.28
C VAL A 728 19.73 12.14 -9.89
N ASP A 729 19.17 13.17 -10.52
CA ASP A 729 17.93 13.09 -11.27
C ASP A 729 18.10 12.33 -12.61
N ALA A 730 19.25 12.48 -13.28
CA ALA A 730 19.56 11.71 -14.48
C ALA A 730 19.80 10.22 -14.18
N ILE A 731 20.41 9.90 -13.03
CA ILE A 731 20.53 8.53 -12.52
C ILE A 731 19.13 7.94 -12.32
N ALA A 732 18.22 8.67 -11.66
CA ALA A 732 16.85 8.23 -11.42
C ALA A 732 16.07 8.01 -12.73
N GLU A 733 16.20 8.94 -13.68
CA GLU A 733 15.58 8.84 -15.01
C GLU A 733 16.05 7.57 -15.74
N LEU A 734 17.37 7.34 -15.81
CA LEU A 734 17.92 6.15 -16.47
C LEU A 734 17.40 4.86 -15.84
N LEU A 735 17.42 4.78 -14.50
CA LEU A 735 17.00 3.59 -13.78
C LEU A 735 15.50 3.32 -13.94
N MET A 736 14.65 4.34 -13.84
CA MET A 736 13.20 4.19 -13.95
C MET A 736 12.75 3.91 -15.39
N SER A 737 13.25 4.69 -16.36
CA SER A 737 12.91 4.51 -17.77
C SER A 737 13.44 3.18 -18.30
N GLY A 738 14.68 2.83 -17.95
CA GLY A 738 15.23 1.51 -18.29
C GLY A 738 14.45 0.36 -17.63
N ALA A 739 14.01 0.50 -16.38
CA ALA A 739 13.22 -0.54 -15.73
C ALA A 739 11.88 -0.77 -16.43
N ALA A 740 11.24 0.30 -16.89
CA ALA A 740 10.02 0.24 -17.68
C ALA A 740 10.26 -0.50 -19.01
N GLU A 741 11.37 -0.22 -19.70
CA GLU A 741 11.78 -0.93 -20.92
C GLU A 741 12.07 -2.42 -20.67
N VAL A 742 12.77 -2.76 -19.59
CA VAL A 742 13.07 -4.14 -19.20
C VAL A 742 11.78 -4.93 -18.98
N LEU A 743 10.81 -4.35 -18.25
CA LEU A 743 9.50 -4.97 -18.02
C LEU A 743 8.70 -5.08 -19.32
N GLN A 744 8.70 -4.03 -20.15
CA GLN A 744 7.99 -4.03 -21.43
C GLN A 744 8.52 -5.13 -22.36
N ARG A 745 9.85 -5.26 -22.47
CA ARG A 745 10.51 -6.30 -23.26
C ARG A 745 10.19 -7.70 -22.74
N SER A 746 10.23 -7.88 -21.42
CA SER A 746 9.93 -9.16 -20.78
C SER A 746 8.47 -9.57 -21.04
N LEU A 747 7.54 -8.62 -20.91
CA LEU A 747 6.12 -8.85 -21.18
C LEU A 747 5.84 -9.18 -22.65
N SER A 748 6.48 -8.46 -23.59
CA SER A 748 6.37 -8.76 -25.03
C SER A 748 6.87 -10.18 -25.33
N CYS A 749 8.00 -10.57 -24.74
CA CYS A 749 8.56 -11.91 -24.88
C CYS A 749 7.61 -12.99 -24.34
N TRP A 750 7.06 -12.82 -23.13
CA TRP A 750 6.14 -13.78 -22.52
C TRP A 750 4.80 -13.90 -23.25
N THR A 751 4.35 -12.85 -23.94
CA THR A 751 3.06 -12.80 -24.64
C THR A 751 3.16 -13.15 -26.13
N GLY A 752 4.36 -13.51 -26.63
CA GLY A 752 4.57 -13.87 -28.04
C GLY A 752 4.40 -12.71 -29.02
N ARG A 753 4.35 -11.46 -28.55
CA ARG A 753 4.40 -10.27 -29.39
C ARG A 753 5.86 -10.01 -29.73
N GLN A 754 6.23 -9.93 -31.01
CA GLN A 754 7.59 -9.56 -31.41
C GLN A 754 7.95 -8.25 -30.71
N ALA A 755 9.01 -8.28 -29.89
CA ALA A 755 9.60 -7.05 -29.39
C ALA A 755 10.04 -6.22 -30.61
N PRO A 756 9.77 -4.91 -30.65
CA PRO A 756 10.38 -4.07 -31.68
C PRO A 756 11.90 -4.29 -31.63
N PRO A 757 12.57 -4.39 -32.80
CA PRO A 757 14.01 -4.59 -32.84
C PRO A 757 14.66 -3.48 -32.04
N THR A 758 15.61 -3.86 -31.17
CA THR A 758 16.47 -2.91 -30.47
C THR A 758 17.11 -2.01 -31.53
N HIS A 759 17.00 -0.69 -31.34
CA HIS A 759 17.92 0.22 -32.01
C HIS A 759 19.32 -0.19 -31.55
N ASP A 760 20.00 -0.97 -32.39
CA ASP A 760 21.44 -1.06 -32.38
C ASP A 760 21.96 0.38 -32.35
N ARG A 761 22.91 0.61 -31.45
CA ARG A 761 23.78 1.79 -31.51
C ARG A 761 24.51 1.74 -32.86
N ALA A 762 23.90 2.30 -33.89
CA ALA A 762 24.54 2.67 -35.14
C ALA A 762 24.97 4.14 -35.02
N GLY A 763 26.23 4.39 -35.32
CA GLY A 763 26.94 5.62 -35.00
C GLY A 763 26.36 6.91 -35.59
N GLY A 764 26.68 7.99 -34.90
CA GLY A 764 26.49 9.39 -35.26
C GLY A 764 27.23 10.25 -34.26
#